data_AF-A0A1R1Y6Z1-F1
#
_entry.id   AF-A0A1R1Y6Z1-F1
#
_cell.length_a   1.000
_cell.length_b   1.000
_cell.length_c   1.000
_cell.angle_alpha   90.00
_cell.angle_beta   90.00
_cell.angle_gamma   90.00
#
_symmetry.space_group_name_H-M   'P 1'
#
loop_
_entity.id
_entity.type
_entity.pdbx_description
1 polymer ?
#
loop_
_entity_poly.entity_id
_entity_poly.type
_entity_poly.pdbx_seq_one_letter_code
_entity_poly.pdbx_strand_id
1 'polypeptide(L)'
;MNCRLLRFFKYYAHAAHLIHHLRHSLIFTKHPQLYTTLENFALCLVKLQHEPGFLVALMNPDYHGVPITSYPHIYKFTEEEPKRPYVKPVHFWFNCALLYRNAIMAVSRIILIRGLGDIPGLSVDECLVGLSNRPSNWAPQVLQFMAPQVLDHYLREKRHIHSCPKFEAVNEVLADERIGPVLRDEVSDQSEIEQVVEIMINRFTISVQRQTLFLCLLWQMEYDRVVENKKTSSKFVSVVRKVLLRFQKSFKTEHSSVLMDYAVSQIKASCSVDEITGKFILSGTQFETQMKLTFSVLERFIWLFMFIRNEHVLYGLVRGEFDIRDDPIRMRIIHYILFESPGFSSRLEDWKKLDFPGRYWEADDYYLKQVRYLNKNPEYFEYEYYLLLNNEPVDPPTQLALPMYYENEMVRLLPVLEYALDRLIEAEQTDLLIKILDHFGMLFRLDQVPLNTLYNILFVYFGSPTLHNSKLIRSLSLSLLDLSQQQLSPEFENFLLSPKNSDLCTPLGPSDGFLGYFESLEAFKLYILGLMDRIGVVLSRSPCGLDLKPGLPEIHYREIPNPVLLVLTECIVETLAWWCISQESKDRIPSPLTGIDTSKAFDSIKNDLAISISRWKHDLTSRASYCMLVQIWLYMVLEVSKLPTVDRRSHNIFKNAKCIPTTYFHVTGIFANSLPIDLMTTPYIKYLANIVFTCKELKVSSTTRAILSLKTMLEDVDNISQDHYMSNWDFDPASDSSKSFKTSDIFENYVHNLREGTQNLPNAYSTLLHSILHYGGQRAFSMLSETIKSLANGTAEILDYPDLTKLYTTNNEPFIPNSDSDIFSPRTRCSSINTDAPDFLTHNKIHSDIQLLYICSTIAPVLYRLESIPNIFSEIIESLFTLVLQISNTLPPLKQQENSSTIAFEIVVDFFYFSKSKFSMSKFEWKSLEYIFIQLPINVKNRFRNLVYG
;
A
#
# COMPACT_ATOMS: atom_id res chain seq x y z
N MET A 1 10.05 6.61 25.11
CA MET A 1 9.37 5.63 24.24
C MET A 1 9.70 5.86 22.77
N ASN A 2 9.47 7.06 22.23
CA ASN A 2 9.68 7.37 20.80
C ASN A 2 11.04 6.94 20.23
N CYS A 3 12.16 7.30 20.88
CA CYS A 3 13.50 7.03 20.34
C CYS A 3 14.08 5.64 20.64
N ARG A 4 13.56 4.91 21.64
CA ARG A 4 14.20 3.66 22.14
C ARG A 4 13.32 2.43 22.05
N LEU A 5 12.00 2.63 22.08
CA LEU A 5 11.03 1.55 22.22
C LEU A 5 10.05 1.44 21.04
N LEU A 6 10.07 2.40 20.11
CA LEU A 6 9.07 2.48 19.04
C LEU A 6 9.00 1.19 18.21
N ARG A 7 10.14 0.60 17.83
CA ARG A 7 10.17 -0.67 17.08
C ARG A 7 9.45 -1.83 17.80
N PHE A 8 9.48 -1.88 19.14
CA PHE A 8 8.79 -2.96 19.87
C PHE A 8 7.29 -2.83 19.73
N PHE A 9 6.77 -1.60 19.59
CA PHE A 9 5.36 -1.38 19.32
C PHE A 9 4.93 -1.84 17.93
N LYS A 10 5.85 -2.17 17.00
CA LYS A 10 5.47 -2.75 15.70
C LYS A 10 4.86 -4.14 15.91
N TYR A 11 5.56 -5.00 16.65
CA TYR A 11 5.15 -6.39 16.85
C TYR A 11 4.30 -6.62 18.10
N TYR A 12 4.09 -5.56 18.89
CA TYR A 12 3.28 -5.66 20.10
C TYR A 12 1.81 -5.57 19.75
N ALA A 13 1.07 -6.66 19.95
CA ALA A 13 -0.36 -6.75 19.63
C ALA A 13 -1.21 -5.63 20.24
N HIS A 14 -0.82 -5.09 21.41
CA HIS A 14 -1.55 -4.00 22.05
C HIS A 14 -1.06 -2.59 21.70
N ALA A 15 -0.12 -2.44 20.77
CA ALA A 15 0.36 -1.11 20.35
C ALA A 15 -0.76 -0.26 19.74
N ALA A 16 -1.69 -0.89 19.02
CA ALA A 16 -2.89 -0.24 18.52
C ALA A 16 -3.73 0.38 19.66
N HIS A 17 -3.73 -0.21 20.86
CA HIS A 17 -4.49 0.29 22.01
C HIS A 17 -3.81 1.45 22.74
N LEU A 18 -2.48 1.61 22.63
CA LEU A 18 -1.79 2.77 23.21
C LEU A 18 -2.34 4.10 22.68
N ILE A 19 -2.95 4.09 21.49
CA ILE A 19 -3.59 5.25 20.88
C ILE A 19 -4.76 5.75 21.73
N HIS A 20 -5.47 4.89 22.48
CA HIS A 20 -6.52 5.30 23.43
C HIS A 20 -5.96 6.15 24.57
N HIS A 21 -4.83 5.73 25.16
CA HIS A 21 -4.17 6.48 26.23
C HIS A 21 -3.56 7.79 25.71
N LEU A 22 -2.99 7.77 24.50
CA LEU A 22 -2.45 8.97 23.86
C LEU A 22 -3.55 9.98 23.55
N ARG A 23 -4.70 9.52 23.05
CA ARG A 23 -5.88 10.37 22.84
C ARG A 23 -6.28 11.11 24.09
N HIS A 24 -6.45 10.39 25.21
CA HIS A 24 -6.78 11.03 26.49
C HIS A 24 -5.71 12.06 26.88
N SER A 25 -4.43 11.70 26.78
CA SER A 25 -3.31 12.57 27.14
C SER A 25 -3.26 13.85 26.26
N LEU A 26 -3.46 13.72 24.95
CA LEU A 26 -3.46 14.83 23.99
C LEU A 26 -4.60 15.82 24.22
N ILE A 27 -5.77 15.34 24.67
CA ILE A 27 -6.94 16.19 24.93
C ILE A 27 -6.74 17.04 26.19
N PHE A 28 -6.20 16.45 27.27
CA PHE A 28 -6.14 17.11 28.57
C PHE A 28 -4.82 17.85 28.86
N THR A 29 -3.76 17.59 28.11
CA THR A 29 -2.46 18.24 28.33
C THR A 29 -2.50 19.73 28.00
N LYS A 30 -2.19 20.57 28.99
CA LYS A 30 -2.02 22.03 28.82
C LYS A 30 -0.55 22.47 28.69
N HIS A 31 0.39 21.59 29.05
CA HIS A 31 1.82 21.89 29.03
C HIS A 31 2.37 21.87 27.59
N PRO A 32 2.92 22.99 27.06
CA PRO A 32 3.29 23.10 25.65
C PRO A 32 4.35 22.11 25.18
N GLN A 33 5.40 21.91 25.97
CA GLN A 33 6.48 20.94 25.68
C GLN A 33 5.96 19.49 25.68
N LEU A 34 5.24 19.08 26.73
CA LEU A 34 4.63 17.75 26.81
C LEU A 34 3.70 17.46 25.64
N TYR A 35 2.85 18.44 25.26
CA TYR A 35 1.97 18.28 24.10
C TYR A 35 2.76 18.01 22.83
N THR A 36 3.83 18.77 22.56
CA THR A 36 4.67 18.59 21.37
C THR A 36 5.32 17.20 21.34
N THR A 37 5.87 16.72 22.46
CA THR A 37 6.42 15.36 22.55
C THR A 37 5.35 14.28 22.36
N LEU A 38 4.15 14.46 22.93
CA LEU A 38 3.04 13.51 22.77
C LEU A 38 2.52 13.47 21.33
N GLU A 39 2.40 14.62 20.67
CA GLU A 39 1.98 14.72 19.27
C GLU A 39 2.98 13.99 18.35
N ASN A 40 4.28 14.23 18.55
CA ASN A 40 5.33 13.56 17.79
C ASN A 40 5.32 12.03 18.02
N PHE A 41 5.19 11.59 19.27
CA PHE A 41 5.10 10.16 19.57
C PHE A 41 3.84 9.51 18.98
N ALA A 42 2.69 10.19 19.04
CA ALA A 42 1.46 9.71 18.44
C ALA A 42 1.57 9.61 16.91
N LEU A 43 2.22 10.58 16.26
CA LEU A 43 2.49 10.54 14.82
C LEU A 43 3.32 9.30 14.46
N CYS A 44 4.44 9.07 15.14
CA CYS A 44 5.27 7.88 14.95
C CYS A 44 4.49 6.58 15.17
N LEU A 45 3.69 6.51 16.24
CA LEU A 45 2.92 5.30 16.57
C LEU A 45 1.84 5.00 15.53
N VAL A 46 1.12 6.00 15.04
CA VAL A 46 0.10 5.82 13.98
C VAL A 46 0.75 5.38 12.68
N LYS A 47 1.91 5.95 12.33
CA LYS A 47 2.68 5.53 11.15
C LYS A 47 3.17 4.09 11.23
N LEU A 48 3.47 3.61 12.43
CA LEU A 48 3.94 2.24 12.67
C LEU A 48 2.86 1.18 12.44
N GLN A 49 1.58 1.56 12.47
CA GLN A 49 0.47 0.62 12.36
C GLN A 49 0.41 0.01 10.95
N HIS A 50 0.41 -1.32 10.88
CA HIS A 50 0.39 -2.11 9.65
C HIS A 50 -0.56 -3.31 9.72
N GLU A 51 -1.18 -3.55 10.88
CA GLU A 51 -2.05 -4.70 11.12
C GLU A 51 -3.53 -4.27 11.14
N PRO A 52 -4.45 -5.10 10.61
CA PRO A 52 -5.90 -4.85 10.68
C PRO A 52 -6.45 -4.67 12.11
N GLY A 53 -5.75 -5.19 13.12
CA GLY A 53 -6.08 -4.96 14.54
C GLY A 53 -6.11 -3.48 14.93
N PHE A 54 -5.38 -2.61 14.23
CA PHE A 54 -5.49 -1.16 14.40
C PHE A 54 -6.87 -0.63 14.00
N LEU A 55 -7.47 -1.14 12.92
CA LEU A 55 -8.81 -0.76 12.48
C LEU A 55 -9.86 -1.14 13.53
N VAL A 56 -9.71 -2.33 14.14
CA VAL A 56 -10.54 -2.79 15.25
C VAL A 56 -10.39 -1.88 16.47
N ALA A 57 -9.16 -1.48 16.81
CA ALA A 57 -8.90 -0.59 17.93
C ALA A 57 -9.55 0.79 17.75
N LEU A 58 -9.59 1.31 16.52
CA LEU A 58 -10.24 2.58 16.17
C LEU A 58 -11.78 2.53 16.31
N MET A 59 -12.37 1.34 16.13
CA MET A 59 -13.81 1.12 16.13
C MET A 59 -14.36 0.58 17.45
N ASN A 60 -13.52 0.37 18.47
CA ASN A 60 -13.96 -0.15 19.76
C ASN A 60 -14.11 0.99 20.80
N PRO A 61 -15.35 1.45 21.10
CA PRO A 61 -15.60 2.50 22.10
C PRO A 61 -15.43 2.02 23.54
N ASP A 62 -15.54 0.72 23.83
CA ASP A 62 -15.59 0.17 25.18
C ASP A 62 -14.21 -0.14 25.78
N TYR A 63 -13.13 0.07 25.01
CA TYR A 63 -11.76 -0.19 25.48
C TYR A 63 -11.18 0.88 26.42
N HIS A 64 -12.05 1.73 26.99
CA HIS A 64 -11.73 2.63 28.09
C HIS A 64 -11.51 1.84 29.39
N GLY A 65 -10.44 1.04 29.51
CA GLY A 65 -10.02 0.57 30.83
C GLY A 65 -9.52 -0.86 31.00
N VAL A 66 -9.21 -1.63 29.94
CA VAL A 66 -8.47 -2.89 30.16
C VAL A 66 -7.00 -2.53 30.42
N PRO A 67 -6.44 -2.83 31.60
CA PRO A 67 -5.03 -2.54 31.87
C PRO A 67 -4.15 -3.34 30.91
N ILE A 68 -3.05 -2.74 30.46
CA ILE A 68 -2.00 -3.44 29.72
C ILE A 68 -1.38 -4.46 30.69
N THR A 69 -1.92 -5.67 30.77
CA THR A 69 -1.35 -6.77 31.53
C THR A 69 -0.65 -7.75 30.58
N SER A 70 0.35 -8.46 31.10
CA SER A 70 1.16 -9.43 30.37
C SER A 70 0.43 -10.73 30.03
N TYR A 71 -0.84 -10.86 30.41
CA TYR A 71 -1.69 -12.00 30.10
C TYR A 71 -2.89 -11.50 29.31
N PRO A 72 -3.05 -11.90 28.03
CA PRO A 72 -4.31 -11.63 27.35
C PRO A 72 -5.38 -12.36 28.15
N HIS A 73 -6.29 -11.63 28.79
CA HIS A 73 -7.52 -12.25 29.24
C HIS A 73 -8.15 -12.83 27.99
N ILE A 74 -8.10 -14.16 27.89
CA ILE A 74 -8.89 -14.93 26.94
C ILE A 74 -10.32 -14.58 27.33
N TYR A 75 -10.88 -13.55 26.69
CA TYR A 75 -12.31 -13.51 26.48
C TYR A 75 -12.60 -14.79 25.72
N LYS A 76 -13.00 -15.84 26.46
CA LYS A 76 -13.70 -16.96 25.86
C LYS A 76 -14.94 -16.31 25.28
N PHE A 77 -14.92 -16.00 23.99
CA PHE A 77 -16.14 -15.88 23.22
C PHE A 77 -16.82 -17.24 23.39
N THR A 78 -17.71 -17.36 24.36
CA THR A 78 -18.76 -18.37 24.28
C THR A 78 -19.46 -18.10 22.95
N GLU A 79 -19.58 -19.12 22.11
CA GLU A 79 -20.11 -19.04 20.73
C GLU A 79 -21.52 -18.42 20.64
N GLU A 80 -22.14 -18.11 21.77
CA GLU A 80 -23.49 -17.56 21.92
C GLU A 80 -23.56 -16.04 22.21
N GLU A 81 -22.44 -15.34 22.44
CA GLU A 81 -22.52 -13.87 22.55
C GLU A 81 -22.71 -13.25 21.15
N PRO A 82 -23.81 -12.52 20.89
CA PRO A 82 -23.99 -11.86 19.60
C PRO A 82 -22.82 -10.91 19.41
N LYS A 83 -22.04 -11.10 18.34
CA LYS A 83 -21.01 -10.16 17.89
C LYS A 83 -21.63 -8.77 17.89
N ARG A 84 -21.37 -7.97 18.93
CA ARG A 84 -21.89 -6.60 18.99
C ARG A 84 -21.35 -5.91 17.73
N PRO A 85 -22.22 -5.28 16.92
CA PRO A 85 -21.73 -4.56 15.75
C PRO A 85 -20.71 -3.53 16.22
N TYR A 86 -19.62 -3.38 15.48
CA TYR A 86 -18.69 -2.29 15.71
C TYR A 86 -19.49 -0.99 15.56
N VAL A 87 -19.46 -0.12 16.58
CA VAL A 87 -20.19 1.14 16.57
C VAL A 87 -19.19 2.29 16.60
N LYS A 88 -19.48 3.33 15.82
CA LYS A 88 -18.74 4.60 15.85
C LYS A 88 -18.44 5.06 17.31
N PRO A 89 -17.20 5.48 17.61
CA PRO A 89 -16.85 6.05 18.91
C PRO A 89 -17.70 7.28 19.28
N VAL A 90 -18.08 7.39 20.56
CA VAL A 90 -18.90 8.50 21.07
C VAL A 90 -18.20 9.86 20.93
N HIS A 91 -16.87 9.89 21.02
CA HIS A 91 -16.09 11.08 20.72
C HIS A 91 -15.01 10.78 19.68
N PHE A 92 -14.55 11.83 19.01
CA PHE A 92 -13.53 11.76 17.98
C PHE A 92 -12.15 11.38 18.54
N TRP A 93 -11.30 10.80 17.69
CA TRP A 93 -9.97 10.34 18.07
C TRP A 93 -8.95 11.45 18.19
N PHE A 94 -8.85 12.31 17.18
CA PHE A 94 -7.83 13.36 17.12
C PHE A 94 -8.44 14.70 16.76
N ASN A 95 -8.08 15.71 17.56
CA ASN A 95 -8.36 17.12 17.24
C ASN A 95 -7.28 17.74 16.34
N CYS A 96 -6.10 17.11 16.25
CA CYS A 96 -4.96 17.60 15.48
C CYS A 96 -5.00 17.10 14.02
N ALA A 97 -4.89 18.03 13.07
CA ALA A 97 -4.87 17.77 11.62
C ALA A 97 -3.83 16.75 11.19
N LEU A 98 -2.59 16.89 11.68
CA LEU A 98 -1.49 15.99 11.37
C LEU A 98 -1.80 14.54 11.76
N LEU A 99 -2.41 14.34 12.94
CA LEU A 99 -2.68 13.00 13.45
C LEU A 99 -3.85 12.31 12.74
N TYR A 100 -5.02 12.95 12.58
CA TYR A 100 -6.14 12.28 11.91
C TYR A 100 -5.86 12.06 10.41
N ARG A 101 -5.17 12.98 9.72
CA ARG A 101 -4.82 12.80 8.31
C ARG A 101 -3.82 11.69 8.12
N ASN A 102 -2.82 11.60 8.99
CA ASN A 102 -1.89 10.47 8.99
C ASN A 102 -2.58 9.15 9.35
N ALA A 103 -3.57 9.16 10.25
CA ALA A 103 -4.39 7.99 10.54
C ALA A 103 -5.22 7.52 9.34
N ILE A 104 -5.82 8.44 8.57
CA ILE A 104 -6.52 8.12 7.31
C ILE A 104 -5.56 7.42 6.32
N MET A 105 -4.33 7.94 6.17
CA MET A 105 -3.32 7.32 5.31
C MET A 105 -2.90 5.94 5.81
N ALA A 106 -2.73 5.77 7.13
CA ALA A 106 -2.43 4.47 7.72
C ALA A 106 -3.55 3.45 7.51
N VAL A 107 -4.82 3.86 7.68
CA VAL A 107 -6.02 3.04 7.40
C VAL A 107 -6.03 2.61 5.92
N SER A 108 -5.86 3.58 5.01
CA SER A 108 -5.80 3.31 3.57
C SER A 108 -4.69 2.31 3.22
N ARG A 109 -3.48 2.50 3.75
CA ARG A 109 -2.35 1.61 3.54
C ARG A 109 -2.60 0.19 4.06
N ILE A 110 -3.15 0.05 5.26
CA ILE A 110 -3.50 -1.27 5.84
C ILE A 110 -4.50 -2.00 4.94
N ILE A 111 -5.56 -1.30 4.50
CA ILE A 111 -6.56 -1.87 3.59
C ILE A 111 -5.94 -2.22 2.22
N LEU A 112 -5.00 -1.42 1.74
CA LEU A 112 -4.35 -1.67 0.45
C LEU A 112 -3.44 -2.90 0.49
N ILE A 113 -2.60 -3.02 1.53
CA ILE A 113 -1.58 -4.07 1.67
C ILE A 113 -2.19 -5.38 2.21
N ARG A 114 -2.99 -5.31 3.27
CA ARG A 114 -3.53 -6.50 3.98
C ARG A 114 -4.97 -6.83 3.58
N GLY A 115 -5.70 -5.86 3.05
CA GLY A 115 -7.16 -5.96 2.91
C GLY A 115 -7.88 -5.76 4.25
N LEU A 116 -9.21 -5.85 4.23
CA LEU A 116 -10.04 -5.79 5.44
C LEU A 116 -9.98 -7.11 6.26
N GLY A 117 -9.34 -8.15 5.73
CA GLY A 117 -9.24 -9.47 6.35
C GLY A 117 -10.60 -10.12 6.62
N ASP A 118 -10.62 -11.09 7.53
CA ASP A 118 -11.83 -11.73 8.05
C ASP A 118 -12.44 -10.92 9.22
N ILE A 119 -12.53 -9.59 9.13
CA ILE A 119 -13.17 -8.74 10.16
C ILE A 119 -14.62 -8.45 9.73
N PRO A 120 -15.59 -9.33 10.02
CA PRO A 120 -16.98 -9.11 9.62
C PRO A 120 -17.55 -7.88 10.33
N GLY A 121 -18.21 -7.00 9.56
CA GLY A 121 -18.97 -5.86 10.08
C GLY A 121 -18.19 -4.58 10.34
N LEU A 122 -16.89 -4.49 9.99
CA LEU A 122 -16.16 -3.22 10.10
C LEU A 122 -16.55 -2.26 8.97
N SER A 123 -17.22 -1.16 9.33
CA SER A 123 -17.52 -0.07 8.40
C SER A 123 -16.32 0.87 8.27
N VAL A 124 -15.71 0.91 7.08
CA VAL A 124 -14.62 1.86 6.77
C VAL A 124 -15.12 3.30 6.90
N ASP A 125 -16.35 3.58 6.47
CA ASP A 125 -16.97 4.90 6.59
C ASP A 125 -17.06 5.36 8.06
N GLU A 126 -17.52 4.49 8.96
CA GLU A 126 -17.61 4.83 10.38
C GLU A 126 -16.22 5.01 11.02
N CYS A 127 -15.24 4.20 10.59
CA CYS A 127 -13.86 4.32 11.03
C CYS A 127 -13.29 5.69 10.64
N LEU A 128 -13.45 6.12 9.39
CA LEU A 128 -12.94 7.41 8.90
C LEU A 128 -13.65 8.60 9.58
N VAL A 129 -14.97 8.55 9.69
CA VAL A 129 -15.76 9.61 10.36
C VAL A 129 -15.48 9.67 11.87
N GLY A 130 -15.09 8.55 12.49
CA GLY A 130 -14.70 8.50 13.89
C GLY A 130 -13.38 9.22 14.20
N LEU A 131 -12.50 9.40 13.21
CA LEU A 131 -11.15 9.94 13.45
C LEU A 131 -11.14 11.41 13.87
N SER A 132 -12.03 12.24 13.30
CA SER A 132 -12.07 13.68 13.55
C SER A 132 -13.46 14.25 13.31
N ASN A 133 -13.81 15.32 14.02
CA ASN A 133 -15.02 16.11 13.73
C ASN A 133 -14.82 17.11 12.59
N ARG A 134 -13.58 17.22 12.09
CA ARG A 134 -13.21 18.16 11.05
C ARG A 134 -13.23 17.46 9.70
N PRO A 135 -13.69 18.17 8.67
CA PRO A 135 -13.61 17.65 7.32
C PRO A 135 -12.15 17.51 6.89
N SER A 136 -11.90 16.48 6.07
CA SER A 136 -10.58 16.23 5.50
C SER A 136 -10.67 16.28 3.97
N ASN A 137 -10.29 17.40 3.38
CA ASN A 137 -10.17 17.50 1.93
C ASN A 137 -8.85 16.87 1.46
N TRP A 138 -8.91 16.11 0.36
CA TRP A 138 -7.73 15.49 -0.25
C TRP A 138 -7.65 15.86 -1.73
N ALA A 139 -6.46 16.25 -2.19
CA ALA A 139 -6.21 16.59 -3.57
C ALA A 139 -6.36 15.34 -4.48
N PRO A 140 -6.76 15.50 -5.75
CA PRO A 140 -6.95 14.37 -6.67
C PRO A 140 -5.72 13.45 -6.78
N GLN A 141 -4.50 14.00 -6.72
CA GLN A 141 -3.27 13.19 -6.79
C GLN A 141 -3.01 12.31 -5.57
N VAL A 142 -3.62 12.62 -4.42
CA VAL A 142 -3.52 11.78 -3.22
C VAL A 142 -4.56 10.67 -3.30
N LEU A 143 -5.78 11.03 -3.72
CA LEU A 143 -6.91 10.12 -3.81
C LEU A 143 -6.66 8.92 -4.75
N GLN A 144 -5.94 9.11 -5.85
CA GLN A 144 -5.64 8.04 -6.81
C GLN A 144 -4.88 6.85 -6.22
N PHE A 145 -4.07 7.08 -5.17
CA PHE A 145 -3.27 6.05 -4.49
C PHE A 145 -3.95 5.49 -3.23
N MET A 146 -5.12 6.01 -2.83
CA MET A 146 -5.85 5.46 -1.70
C MET A 146 -6.46 4.09 -2.02
N ALA A 147 -6.66 3.28 -0.98
CA ALA A 147 -7.43 2.06 -1.08
C ALA A 147 -8.83 2.34 -1.66
N PRO A 148 -9.38 1.47 -2.52
CA PRO A 148 -10.67 1.71 -3.18
C PRO A 148 -11.78 2.09 -2.21
N GLN A 149 -11.86 1.43 -1.05
CA GLN A 149 -12.88 1.72 -0.03
C GLN A 149 -12.76 3.12 0.59
N VAL A 150 -11.54 3.63 0.73
CA VAL A 150 -11.27 4.98 1.26
C VAL A 150 -11.49 6.03 0.17
N LEU A 151 -11.13 5.73 -1.08
CA LEU A 151 -11.43 6.57 -2.23
C LEU A 151 -12.95 6.76 -2.39
N ASP A 152 -13.73 5.68 -2.34
CA ASP A 152 -15.19 5.71 -2.49
C ASP A 152 -15.87 6.54 -1.40
N HIS A 153 -15.32 6.56 -0.18
CA HIS A 153 -15.77 7.44 0.89
C HIS A 153 -15.65 8.92 0.47
N TYR A 154 -14.45 9.35 0.07
CA TYR A 154 -14.20 10.75 -0.29
C TYR A 154 -14.81 11.19 -1.62
N LEU A 155 -15.14 10.27 -2.53
CA LEU A 155 -15.90 10.58 -3.74
C LEU A 155 -17.39 10.83 -3.43
N ARG A 156 -17.95 10.17 -2.40
CA ARG A 156 -19.35 10.35 -1.98
C ARG A 156 -19.54 11.61 -1.15
N GLU A 157 -18.59 11.94 -0.27
CA GLU A 157 -18.65 13.15 0.55
C GLU A 157 -18.59 14.43 -0.29
N LYS A 158 -19.27 15.48 0.16
CA LYS A 158 -19.15 16.82 -0.44
C LYS A 158 -17.88 17.47 0.10
N ARG A 159 -17.09 18.11 -0.78
CA ARG A 159 -15.93 18.86 -0.29
C ARG A 159 -16.37 20.01 0.58
N HIS A 160 -15.68 20.17 1.70
CA HIS A 160 -15.90 21.29 2.59
C HIS A 160 -15.13 22.51 2.08
N ILE A 161 -15.75 23.69 2.14
CA ILE A 161 -15.11 24.93 1.74
C ILE A 161 -13.99 25.23 2.74
N HIS A 162 -12.74 25.19 2.27
CA HIS A 162 -11.59 25.58 3.06
C HIS A 162 -11.70 27.08 3.41
N SER A 163 -11.80 27.42 4.70
CA SER A 163 -11.93 28.80 5.15
C SER A 163 -10.58 29.37 5.60
N CYS A 164 -9.81 29.94 4.66
CA CYS A 164 -8.69 30.80 5.01
C CYS A 164 -9.20 32.20 5.41
N PRO A 165 -8.65 32.84 6.47
CA PRO A 165 -8.96 34.23 6.78
C PRO A 165 -8.74 35.15 5.57
N LYS A 166 -9.70 36.04 5.29
CA LYS A 166 -9.60 37.00 4.20
C LYS A 166 -8.82 38.25 4.62
N PHE A 167 -8.22 38.96 3.66
CA PHE A 167 -7.48 40.19 3.91
C PHE A 167 -8.35 41.27 4.58
N GLU A 168 -9.63 41.37 4.19
CA GLU A 168 -10.55 42.36 4.78
C GLU A 168 -10.75 42.11 6.28
N ALA A 169 -10.93 40.83 6.67
CA ALA A 169 -11.11 40.47 8.08
C ALA A 169 -9.86 40.75 8.94
N VAL A 170 -8.66 40.68 8.35
CA VAL A 170 -7.40 41.05 9.02
C VAL A 170 -7.33 42.58 9.17
N ASN A 171 -7.63 43.31 8.10
CA ASN A 171 -7.59 44.78 8.09
C ASN A 171 -8.64 45.40 9.03
N GLU A 172 -9.84 44.80 9.14
CA GLU A 172 -10.87 45.19 10.11
C GLU A 172 -10.37 45.10 11.56
N VAL A 173 -9.55 44.10 11.88
CA VAL A 173 -8.96 43.96 13.22
C VAL A 173 -7.84 44.98 13.44
N LEU A 174 -7.02 45.27 12.43
CA LEU A 174 -5.97 46.30 12.52
C LEU A 174 -6.53 47.71 12.69
N ALA A 175 -7.71 47.97 12.09
CA ALA A 175 -8.44 49.22 12.18
C ALA A 175 -9.25 49.36 13.48
N ASP A 176 -9.36 48.32 14.31
CA ASP A 176 -10.06 48.39 15.59
C ASP A 176 -9.35 49.38 16.53
N GLU A 177 -10.04 50.45 16.90
CA GLU A 177 -9.50 51.57 17.70
C GLU A 177 -8.96 51.13 19.07
N ARG A 178 -9.38 49.97 19.59
CA ARG A 178 -8.92 49.46 20.89
C ARG A 178 -7.73 48.51 20.77
N ILE A 179 -7.68 47.69 19.71
CA ILE A 179 -6.67 46.63 19.54
C ILE A 179 -5.48 47.14 18.74
N GLY A 180 -5.73 47.88 17.66
CA GLY A 180 -4.71 48.37 16.73
C GLY A 180 -3.60 49.17 17.40
N PRO A 181 -3.91 50.20 18.21
CA PRO A 181 -2.89 51.03 18.87
C PRO A 181 -1.98 50.25 19.83
N VAL A 182 -2.53 49.27 20.57
CA VAL A 182 -1.74 48.42 21.48
C VAL A 182 -0.77 47.53 20.71
N LEU A 183 -1.21 46.93 19.59
CA LEU A 183 -0.34 46.08 18.77
C LEU A 183 0.71 46.87 17.97
N ARG A 184 0.47 48.16 17.71
CA ARG A 184 1.45 49.08 17.08
C ARG A 184 2.39 49.77 18.08
N ASP A 185 2.30 49.40 19.37
CA ASP A 185 3.06 50.03 20.47
C ASP A 185 2.82 51.54 20.62
N GLU A 186 1.64 52.04 20.24
CA GLU A 186 1.25 53.45 20.36
C GLU A 186 0.78 53.79 21.79
N VAL A 187 0.40 52.78 22.58
CA VAL A 187 -0.13 52.93 23.95
C VAL A 187 0.99 52.68 24.97
N SER A 188 1.12 53.58 25.95
CA SER A 188 2.13 53.48 27.03
C SER A 188 1.57 53.01 28.37
N ASP A 189 0.27 53.18 28.64
CA ASP A 189 -0.34 52.79 29.91
C ASP A 189 -0.48 51.27 30.05
N GLN A 190 0.06 50.71 31.13
CA GLN A 190 0.07 49.28 31.41
C GLN A 190 -1.33 48.74 31.75
N SER A 191 -2.16 49.54 32.43
CA SER A 191 -3.54 49.13 32.78
C SER A 191 -4.40 48.99 31.52
N GLU A 192 -4.29 49.94 30.59
CA GLU A 192 -4.96 49.88 29.30
C GLU A 192 -4.52 48.66 28.47
N ILE A 193 -3.22 48.36 28.44
CA ILE A 193 -2.68 47.19 27.74
C ILE A 193 -3.24 45.89 28.31
N GLU A 194 -3.33 45.75 29.63
CA GLU A 194 -3.88 44.56 30.28
C GLU A 194 -5.37 44.36 29.97
N GLN A 195 -6.16 45.44 29.96
CA GLN A 195 -7.56 45.39 29.56
C GLN A 195 -7.72 44.95 28.09
N VAL A 196 -6.89 45.48 27.19
CA VAL A 196 -6.91 45.09 25.78
C VAL A 196 -6.44 43.65 25.57
N VAL A 197 -5.47 43.16 26.35
CA VAL A 197 -5.04 41.75 26.33
C VAL A 197 -6.20 40.83 26.70
N GLU A 198 -6.98 41.15 27.74
CA GLU A 198 -8.16 40.36 28.10
C GLU A 198 -9.23 40.38 26.99
N ILE A 199 -9.45 41.53 26.33
CA ILE A 199 -10.33 41.62 25.15
C ILE A 199 -9.83 40.72 24.03
N MET A 200 -8.53 40.72 23.74
CA MET A 200 -7.92 39.86 22.71
C MET A 200 -8.05 38.38 23.07
N ILE A 201 -7.78 37.99 24.32
CA ILE A 201 -7.94 36.61 24.80
C ILE A 201 -9.38 36.16 24.58
N ASN A 202 -10.37 36.95 25.03
CA ASN A 202 -11.78 36.63 24.88
C ASN A 202 -12.20 36.58 23.41
N ARG A 203 -11.68 37.44 22.53
CA ARG A 203 -12.03 37.46 21.10
C ARG A 203 -11.42 36.29 20.33
N PHE A 204 -10.15 35.97 20.57
CA PHE A 204 -9.38 35.06 19.73
C PHE A 204 -9.36 33.61 20.22
N THR A 205 -9.71 33.33 21.48
CA THR A 205 -9.71 31.95 22.00
C THR A 205 -11.02 31.18 21.77
N ILE A 206 -12.11 31.85 21.40
CA ILE A 206 -13.46 31.26 21.23
C ILE A 206 -13.50 30.11 20.22
N SER A 207 -12.82 30.26 19.08
CA SER A 207 -12.84 29.26 18.01
C SER A 207 -11.52 29.20 17.27
N VAL A 208 -11.29 28.08 16.58
CA VAL A 208 -10.07 27.88 15.80
C VAL A 208 -9.94 28.88 14.67
N GLN A 209 -11.04 29.25 14.02
CA GLN A 209 -11.03 30.26 12.96
C GLN A 209 -10.56 31.63 13.47
N ARG A 210 -10.89 31.97 14.73
CA ARG A 210 -10.40 33.21 15.36
C ARG A 210 -8.93 33.08 15.78
N GLN A 211 -8.49 31.92 16.26
CA GLN A 211 -7.07 31.65 16.56
C GLN A 211 -6.20 31.77 15.30
N THR A 212 -6.63 31.19 14.17
CA THR A 212 -5.94 31.32 12.89
C THR A 212 -5.95 32.76 12.36
N LEU A 213 -7.06 33.48 12.51
CA LEU A 213 -7.15 34.90 12.14
C LEU A 213 -6.13 35.75 12.91
N PHE A 214 -5.94 35.49 14.21
CA PHE A 214 -4.93 36.19 15.00
C PHE A 214 -3.52 35.93 14.47
N LEU A 215 -3.18 34.70 14.06
CA LEU A 215 -1.86 34.43 13.47
C LEU A 215 -1.67 35.13 12.13
N CYS A 216 -2.69 35.17 11.27
CA CYS A 216 -2.66 35.93 10.01
C CYS A 216 -2.49 37.45 10.27
N LEU A 217 -3.10 37.97 11.33
CA LEU A 217 -2.91 39.35 11.79
C LEU A 217 -1.45 39.62 12.15
N LEU A 218 -0.85 38.76 12.99
CA LEU A 218 0.56 38.89 13.37
C LEU A 218 1.48 38.82 12.15
N TRP A 219 1.16 37.94 11.20
CA TRP A 219 1.89 37.82 9.94
C TRP A 219 1.84 39.11 9.14
N GLN A 220 0.65 39.67 8.93
CA GLN A 220 0.48 40.92 8.19
C GLN A 220 1.25 42.08 8.85
N MET A 221 1.16 42.22 10.17
CA MET A 221 1.89 43.26 10.90
C MET A 221 3.41 43.13 10.75
N GLU A 222 3.92 41.91 10.84
CA GLU A 222 5.36 41.68 10.70
C GLU A 222 5.81 41.84 9.24
N TYR A 223 4.95 41.48 8.28
CA TYR A 223 5.16 41.74 6.87
C TYR A 223 5.34 43.23 6.60
N ASP A 224 4.41 44.06 7.11
CA ASP A 224 4.46 45.51 6.96
C ASP A 224 5.74 46.09 7.62
N ARG A 225 6.14 45.59 8.79
CA ARG A 225 7.40 45.99 9.43
C ARG A 225 8.63 45.61 8.62
N VAL A 226 8.65 44.44 7.98
CA VAL A 226 9.76 44.03 7.10
C VAL A 226 9.82 44.94 5.88
N VAL A 227 8.67 45.26 5.27
CA VAL A 227 8.58 46.19 4.13
C VAL A 227 9.08 47.59 4.51
N GLU A 228 8.69 48.09 5.68
CA GLU A 228 9.09 49.40 6.21
C GLU A 228 10.49 49.39 6.87
N ASN A 229 11.17 48.24 6.91
CA ASN A 229 12.43 48.02 7.60
C ASN A 229 12.43 48.47 9.08
N LYS A 230 11.30 48.27 9.78
CA LYS A 230 11.12 48.54 11.21
C LYS A 230 11.52 47.34 12.07
N LYS A 231 12.05 47.60 13.26
CA LYS A 231 12.32 46.57 14.28
C LYS A 231 11.05 46.23 15.06
N THR A 232 10.88 44.95 15.38
CA THR A 232 9.81 44.46 16.25
C THR A 232 10.12 44.82 17.70
N SER A 233 9.17 45.42 18.42
CA SER A 233 9.40 45.78 19.82
C SER A 233 9.16 44.58 20.76
N SER A 234 9.87 44.56 21.89
CA SER A 234 9.71 43.56 22.94
C SER A 234 8.33 43.60 23.58
N LYS A 235 7.73 44.79 23.67
CA LYS A 235 6.38 45.02 24.22
C LYS A 235 5.31 44.31 23.39
N PHE A 236 5.38 44.45 22.06
CA PHE A 236 4.52 43.71 21.14
C PHE A 236 4.60 42.20 21.36
N VAL A 237 5.82 41.64 21.43
CA VAL A 237 5.99 40.19 21.61
C VAL A 237 5.47 39.73 22.98
N SER A 238 5.64 40.53 24.03
CA SER A 238 5.09 40.25 25.38
C SER A 238 3.55 40.19 25.36
N VAL A 239 2.89 41.16 24.72
CA VAL A 239 1.42 41.18 24.54
C VAL A 239 0.94 39.96 23.76
N VAL A 240 1.59 39.67 22.63
CA VAL A 240 1.25 38.53 21.77
C VAL A 240 1.39 37.20 22.51
N ARG A 241 2.46 37.05 23.29
CA ARG A 241 2.71 35.85 24.09
C ARG A 241 1.57 35.57 25.06
N LYS A 242 1.03 36.59 25.76
CA LYS A 242 -0.11 36.44 26.69
C LYS A 242 -1.34 35.84 26.00
N VAL A 243 -1.60 36.21 24.74
CA VAL A 243 -2.71 35.68 23.94
C VAL A 243 -2.41 34.26 23.44
N LEU A 244 -1.24 34.03 22.84
CA LEU A 244 -0.86 32.72 22.25
C LEU A 244 -0.78 31.60 23.31
N LEU A 245 -0.42 31.92 24.55
CA LEU A 245 -0.39 30.94 25.63
C LEU A 245 -1.78 30.34 25.90
N ARG A 246 -2.86 31.09 25.66
CA ARG A 246 -4.26 30.64 25.83
C ARG A 246 -4.78 29.79 24.67
N PHE A 247 -4.07 29.73 23.54
CA PHE A 247 -4.51 28.93 22.38
C PHE A 247 -4.45 27.44 22.70
N GLN A 248 -5.43 26.71 22.17
CA GLN A 248 -5.52 25.27 22.38
C GLN A 248 -4.38 24.58 21.63
N LYS A 249 -3.60 23.77 22.35
CA LYS A 249 -2.37 23.17 21.80
C LYS A 249 -2.66 22.15 20.70
N SER A 250 -3.85 21.54 20.69
CA SER A 250 -4.29 20.61 19.65
C SER A 250 -4.36 21.18 18.24
N PHE A 251 -4.30 22.51 18.09
CA PHE A 251 -4.47 23.19 16.81
C PHE A 251 -3.18 23.83 16.28
N LYS A 252 -2.02 23.61 16.91
CA LYS A 252 -0.72 24.14 16.44
C LYS A 252 -0.44 23.85 14.96
N THR A 253 -0.75 22.62 14.53
CA THR A 253 -0.62 22.22 13.14
C THR A 253 -1.58 22.98 12.23
N GLU A 254 -2.85 23.09 12.62
CA GLU A 254 -3.89 23.81 11.85
C GLU A 254 -3.51 25.29 11.69
N HIS A 255 -3.08 25.90 12.80
CA HIS A 255 -2.58 27.26 12.89
C HIS A 255 -1.48 27.53 11.86
N SER A 256 -0.45 26.68 11.84
CA SER A 256 0.67 26.80 10.91
C SER A 256 0.20 26.57 9.47
N SER A 257 -0.72 25.62 9.25
CA SER A 257 -1.19 25.25 7.92
C SER A 257 -2.04 26.35 7.28
N VAL A 258 -2.98 26.94 8.02
CA VAL A 258 -3.80 28.07 7.56
C VAL A 258 -2.96 29.33 7.37
N LEU A 259 -1.96 29.55 8.23
CA LEU A 259 -1.04 30.67 8.07
C LEU A 259 -0.24 30.56 6.76
N MET A 260 0.22 29.37 6.39
CA MET A 260 0.91 29.16 5.11
C MET A 260 -0.02 29.37 3.91
N ASP A 261 -1.30 28.99 4.01
CA ASP A 261 -2.27 29.29 2.96
C ASP A 261 -2.52 30.79 2.80
N TYR A 262 -2.55 31.52 3.92
CA TYR A 262 -2.64 32.97 3.92
C TYR A 262 -1.41 33.61 3.26
N ALA A 263 -0.20 33.14 3.60
CA ALA A 263 1.05 33.62 3.00
C ALA A 263 1.09 33.35 1.48
N VAL A 264 0.70 32.16 1.04
CA VAL A 264 0.61 31.83 -0.39
C VAL A 264 -0.42 32.72 -1.08
N SER A 265 -1.56 32.99 -0.44
CA SER A 265 -2.60 33.88 -0.98
C SER A 265 -2.13 35.33 -1.07
N GLN A 266 -1.32 35.80 -0.11
CA GLN A 266 -0.74 37.15 -0.10
C GLN A 266 0.23 37.35 -1.26
N ILE A 267 1.08 36.35 -1.54
CA ILE A 267 1.97 36.37 -2.70
C ILE A 267 1.16 36.39 -3.99
N LYS A 268 0.15 35.51 -4.14
CA LYS A 268 -0.71 35.45 -5.33
C LYS A 268 -1.41 36.79 -5.60
N ALA A 269 -2.00 37.39 -4.57
CA ALA A 269 -2.68 38.68 -4.70
C ALA A 269 -1.75 39.84 -5.10
N SER A 270 -0.45 39.72 -4.79
CA SER A 270 0.57 40.74 -5.10
C SER A 270 1.23 40.55 -6.46
N CYS A 271 0.93 39.45 -7.17
CA CYS A 271 1.47 39.15 -8.50
C CYS A 271 0.54 39.66 -9.60
N SER A 272 1.12 40.12 -10.71
CA SER A 272 0.37 40.46 -11.93
C SER A 272 -0.30 39.22 -12.50
N VAL A 273 -1.46 39.39 -13.14
CA VAL A 273 -2.18 38.33 -13.86
C VAL A 273 -1.95 38.53 -15.35
N ASP A 274 -1.61 37.45 -16.06
CA ASP A 274 -1.56 37.43 -17.52
C ASP A 274 -2.99 37.57 -18.06
N GLU A 275 -3.24 38.63 -18.82
CA GLU A 275 -4.55 38.97 -19.38
C GLU A 275 -5.07 37.91 -20.37
N ILE A 276 -4.18 37.12 -20.99
CA ILE A 276 -4.53 36.13 -22.01
C ILE A 276 -4.89 34.79 -21.36
N THR A 277 -4.12 34.35 -20.36
CA THR A 277 -4.31 33.04 -19.73
C THR A 277 -5.07 33.09 -18.40
N GLY A 278 -5.25 34.28 -17.82
CA GLY A 278 -5.82 34.46 -16.49
C GLY A 278 -4.95 33.88 -15.36
N LYS A 279 -3.71 33.48 -15.65
CA LYS A 279 -2.77 32.91 -14.68
C LYS A 279 -1.85 33.98 -14.10
N PHE A 280 -1.40 33.80 -12.86
CA PHE A 280 -0.43 34.70 -12.25
C PHE A 280 0.91 34.63 -12.98
N ILE A 281 1.56 35.79 -13.19
CA ILE A 281 2.91 35.91 -13.71
C ILE A 281 3.87 35.62 -12.54
N LEU A 282 4.36 34.39 -12.48
CA LEU A 282 5.20 33.86 -11.39
C LEU A 282 6.69 33.96 -11.75
N SER A 283 7.08 35.08 -12.37
CA SER A 283 8.43 35.37 -12.82
C SER A 283 8.68 36.87 -12.84
N GLY A 284 9.90 37.29 -12.52
CA GLY A 284 10.31 38.70 -12.56
C GLY A 284 10.65 39.28 -11.19
N THR A 285 11.09 40.54 -11.20
CA THR A 285 11.64 41.21 -10.01
C THR A 285 10.62 41.40 -8.89
N GLN A 286 9.35 41.66 -9.24
CA GLN A 286 8.27 41.83 -8.26
C GLN A 286 8.00 40.52 -7.50
N PHE A 287 7.83 39.40 -8.22
CA PHE A 287 7.64 38.08 -7.62
C PHE A 287 8.80 37.72 -6.68
N GLU A 288 10.04 37.84 -7.15
CA GLU A 288 11.24 37.58 -6.34
C GLU A 288 11.33 38.48 -5.10
N THR A 289 10.89 39.73 -5.20
CA THR A 289 10.85 40.66 -4.06
C THR A 289 9.82 40.21 -3.03
N GLN A 290 8.60 39.84 -3.45
CA GLN A 290 7.57 39.33 -2.55
C GLN A 290 7.99 38.02 -1.86
N MET A 291 8.68 37.13 -2.59
CA MET A 291 9.24 35.90 -2.03
C MET A 291 10.30 36.20 -0.97
N LYS A 292 11.23 37.13 -1.23
CA LYS A 292 12.26 37.53 -0.24
C LYS A 292 11.66 38.15 1.03
N LEU A 293 10.63 38.98 0.89
CA LEU A 293 9.90 39.55 2.02
C LEU A 293 9.24 38.44 2.85
N THR A 294 8.56 37.51 2.18
CA THR A 294 7.93 36.34 2.81
C THR A 294 8.94 35.48 3.55
N PHE A 295 10.10 35.21 2.96
CA PHE A 295 11.19 34.46 3.59
C PHE A 295 11.71 35.15 4.85
N SER A 296 11.89 36.48 4.82
CA SER A 296 12.30 37.24 5.99
C SER A 296 11.28 37.15 7.13
N VAL A 297 9.98 37.23 6.84
CA VAL A 297 8.93 37.07 7.86
C VAL A 297 8.93 35.65 8.41
N LEU A 298 9.06 34.66 7.53
CA LEU A 298 9.07 33.25 7.91
C LEU A 298 10.25 32.91 8.84
N GLU A 299 11.45 33.43 8.55
CA GLU A 299 12.61 33.29 9.43
C GLU A 299 12.36 33.87 10.81
N ARG A 300 11.73 35.04 10.88
CA ARG A 300 11.38 35.65 12.17
C ARG A 300 10.35 34.80 12.92
N PHE A 301 9.34 34.29 12.25
CA PHE A 301 8.29 33.48 12.87
C PHE A 301 8.79 32.13 13.41
N ILE A 302 9.65 31.44 12.66
CA ILE A 302 10.16 30.12 13.04
C ILE A 302 11.32 30.25 14.04
N TRP A 303 12.31 31.09 13.75
CA TRP A 303 13.61 31.05 14.44
C TRP A 303 13.80 32.16 15.48
N LEU A 304 13.16 33.32 15.31
CA LEU A 304 13.33 34.48 16.20
C LEU A 304 12.23 34.59 17.26
N PHE A 305 10.97 34.50 16.84
CA PHE A 305 9.81 34.54 17.74
C PHE A 305 9.37 33.15 18.19
N MET A 306 9.68 32.12 17.38
CA MET A 306 9.25 30.73 17.59
C MET A 306 7.73 30.58 17.74
N PHE A 307 6.94 31.44 17.08
CA PHE A 307 5.48 31.38 17.10
C PHE A 307 4.94 30.11 16.45
N ILE A 308 5.64 29.62 15.43
CA ILE A 308 5.35 28.39 14.71
C ILE A 308 6.62 27.54 14.62
N ARG A 309 6.45 26.24 14.35
CA ARG A 309 7.54 25.27 14.26
C ARG A 309 7.82 24.90 12.81
N ASN A 310 9.08 24.64 12.48
CA ASN A 310 9.49 24.30 11.12
C ASN A 310 8.78 23.02 10.62
N GLU A 311 8.66 22.00 11.46
CA GLU A 311 7.96 20.76 11.14
C GLU A 311 6.47 20.99 10.84
N HIS A 312 5.80 21.90 11.55
CA HIS A 312 4.38 22.22 11.30
C HIS A 312 4.19 23.08 10.04
N VAL A 313 5.17 23.94 9.72
CA VAL A 313 5.19 24.73 8.47
C VAL A 313 5.35 23.81 7.27
N LEU A 314 6.33 22.91 7.30
CA LEU A 314 6.53 21.92 6.23
C LEU A 314 5.26 21.11 6.01
N TYR A 315 4.69 20.55 7.09
CA TYR A 315 3.43 19.81 7.00
C TYR A 315 2.32 20.67 6.37
N GLY A 316 2.17 21.93 6.78
CA GLY A 316 1.14 22.82 6.24
C GLY A 316 1.23 23.01 4.73
N LEU A 317 2.44 23.05 4.18
CA LEU A 317 2.71 23.16 2.74
C LEU A 317 2.47 21.84 1.99
N VAL A 318 2.73 20.69 2.62
CA VAL A 318 2.60 19.37 1.98
C VAL A 318 1.37 18.56 2.43
N ARG A 319 0.42 19.14 3.17
CA ARG A 319 -0.65 18.37 3.86
C ARG A 319 -1.56 17.52 2.96
N GLY A 320 -1.50 17.69 1.64
CA GLY A 320 -2.23 16.88 0.65
C GLY A 320 -3.64 17.39 0.32
N GLU A 321 -3.94 18.65 0.64
CA GLU A 321 -5.23 19.28 0.30
C GLU A 321 -5.21 20.01 -1.06
N PHE A 322 -4.05 20.54 -1.44
CA PHE A 322 -3.85 21.29 -2.69
C PHE A 322 -3.04 20.48 -3.69
N ASP A 323 -3.23 20.76 -4.98
CA ASP A 323 -2.37 20.21 -6.01
C ASP A 323 -1.03 20.96 -6.02
N ILE A 324 0.04 20.30 -5.56
CA ILE A 324 1.38 20.89 -5.45
C ILE A 324 2.14 20.82 -6.78
N ARG A 325 1.70 20.00 -7.75
CA ARG A 325 2.37 19.85 -9.07
C ARG A 325 2.52 21.17 -9.80
N ASP A 326 1.46 21.98 -9.75
CA ASP A 326 1.33 23.25 -10.45
C ASP A 326 1.35 24.46 -9.50
N ASP A 327 1.81 24.32 -8.25
CA ASP A 327 1.94 25.42 -7.30
C ASP A 327 3.42 25.80 -7.05
N PRO A 328 4.02 26.65 -7.91
CA PRO A 328 5.43 27.01 -7.81
C PRO A 328 5.72 27.86 -6.56
N ILE A 329 4.71 28.54 -5.99
CA ILE A 329 4.88 29.33 -4.76
C ILE A 329 5.12 28.39 -3.59
N ARG A 330 4.24 27.40 -3.40
CA ARG A 330 4.39 26.39 -2.34
C ARG A 330 5.71 25.64 -2.50
N MET A 331 6.05 25.23 -3.72
CA MET A 331 7.31 24.54 -4.01
C MET A 331 8.54 25.39 -3.69
N ARG A 332 8.51 26.69 -4.01
CA ARG A 332 9.61 27.60 -3.70
C ARG A 332 9.78 27.84 -2.20
N ILE A 333 8.67 27.91 -1.45
CA ILE A 333 8.70 27.99 0.02
C ILE A 333 9.24 26.68 0.62
N ILE A 334 8.80 25.52 0.15
CA ILE A 334 9.31 24.21 0.59
C ILE A 334 10.82 24.14 0.38
N HIS A 335 11.30 24.55 -0.80
CA HIS A 335 12.73 24.58 -1.08
C HIS A 335 13.49 25.53 -0.15
N TYR A 336 12.93 26.71 0.14
CA TYR A 336 13.51 27.67 1.06
C TYR A 336 13.67 27.10 2.48
N ILE A 337 12.59 26.61 3.09
CA ILE A 337 12.61 26.14 4.49
C ILE A 337 13.53 24.93 4.71
N LEU A 338 13.75 24.12 3.66
CA LEU A 338 14.60 22.95 3.73
C LEU A 338 16.06 23.25 3.40
N PHE A 339 16.36 24.10 2.41
CA PHE A 339 17.72 24.22 1.87
C PHE A 339 18.36 25.59 2.01
N GLU A 340 17.58 26.65 2.07
CA GLU A 340 18.10 28.04 1.99
C GLU A 340 17.91 28.82 3.29
N SER A 341 16.99 28.38 4.16
CA SER A 341 16.76 28.96 5.48
C SER A 341 18.06 29.01 6.28
N PRO A 342 18.57 30.20 6.63
CA PRO A 342 19.78 30.34 7.45
C PRO A 342 19.61 29.70 8.84
N GLY A 343 18.44 29.89 9.46
CA GLY A 343 18.14 29.33 10.77
C GLY A 343 18.15 27.80 10.79
N PHE A 344 17.62 27.17 9.75
CA PHE A 344 17.66 25.72 9.60
C PHE A 344 19.06 25.20 9.24
N SER A 345 19.71 25.83 8.25
CA SER A 345 21.03 25.41 7.76
C SER A 345 22.08 25.40 8.87
N SER A 346 22.09 26.41 9.74
CA SER A 346 23.00 26.45 10.89
C SER A 346 22.81 25.26 11.83
N ARG A 347 21.55 24.91 12.12
CA ARG A 347 21.20 23.78 13.01
C ARG A 347 21.56 22.44 12.38
N LEU A 348 21.36 22.29 11.08
CA LEU A 348 21.71 21.08 10.35
C LEU A 348 23.23 20.88 10.31
N GLU A 349 24.01 21.94 10.07
CA GLU A 349 25.47 21.87 10.10
C GLU A 349 26.01 21.54 11.49
N ASP A 350 25.36 22.05 12.55
CA ASP A 350 25.71 21.67 13.92
C ASP A 350 25.40 20.21 14.23
N TRP A 351 24.27 19.70 13.74
CA TRP A 351 23.94 18.29 13.82
C TRP A 351 25.00 17.42 13.13
N LYS A 352 25.38 17.77 11.88
CA LYS A 352 26.42 17.07 11.12
C LYS A 352 27.77 17.09 11.85
N LYS A 353 28.17 18.23 12.42
CA LYS A 353 29.43 18.37 13.17
C LYS A 353 29.48 17.52 14.43
N LEU A 354 28.35 17.31 15.10
CA LEU A 354 28.26 16.49 16.31
C LEU A 354 28.23 14.99 16.02
N ASP A 355 28.11 14.58 14.75
CA ASP A 355 28.13 13.19 14.30
C ASP A 355 27.17 12.31 15.11
N PHE A 356 25.89 12.71 15.12
CA PHE A 356 24.84 11.89 15.73
C PHE A 356 24.73 10.56 14.97
N PRO A 357 24.70 9.40 15.67
CA PRO A 357 24.55 8.12 15.00
C PRO A 357 23.16 8.01 14.36
N GLY A 358 23.07 7.22 13.30
CA GLY A 358 21.77 6.82 12.75
C GLY A 358 20.95 5.97 13.72
N ARG A 359 21.61 5.24 14.63
CA ARG A 359 20.95 4.40 15.63
C ARG A 359 21.26 4.86 17.05
N TYR A 360 20.21 5.11 17.84
CA TYR A 360 20.38 5.59 19.21
C TYR A 360 21.23 4.65 20.09
N TRP A 361 21.25 3.34 19.83
CA TRP A 361 21.95 2.33 20.65
C TRP A 361 23.42 2.13 20.26
N GLU A 362 23.89 2.74 19.17
CA GLU A 362 25.30 2.65 18.76
C GLU A 362 26.18 3.69 19.46
N ALA A 363 25.60 4.76 20.00
CA ALA A 363 26.37 5.80 20.70
C ALA A 363 26.18 5.76 22.21
N ASP A 364 27.30 5.58 22.91
CA ASP A 364 27.40 5.74 24.36
C ASP A 364 27.31 7.22 24.78
N ASP A 365 27.68 8.14 23.89
CA ASP A 365 27.76 9.58 24.17
C ASP A 365 26.58 10.41 23.63
N TYR A 366 25.48 9.77 23.23
CA TYR A 366 24.33 10.44 22.60
C TYR A 366 23.81 11.63 23.44
N TYR A 367 23.67 11.43 24.76
CA TYR A 367 23.18 12.48 25.66
C TYR A 367 24.13 13.68 25.73
N LEU A 368 25.45 13.45 25.69
CA LEU A 368 26.43 14.54 25.68
C LEU A 368 26.36 15.34 24.37
N LYS A 369 26.20 14.66 23.23
CA LYS A 369 25.96 15.31 21.93
C LYS A 369 24.65 16.12 21.96
N GLN A 370 23.59 15.56 22.52
CA GLN A 370 22.30 16.23 22.69
C GLN A 370 22.42 17.51 23.53
N VAL A 371 23.09 17.46 24.68
CA VAL A 371 23.29 18.63 25.54
C VAL A 371 24.12 19.71 24.82
N ARG A 372 25.19 19.32 24.11
CA ARG A 372 25.98 20.26 23.30
C ARG A 372 25.15 20.91 22.19
N TYR A 373 24.30 20.13 21.54
CA TYR A 373 23.39 20.63 20.51
C TYR A 373 22.40 21.66 21.09
N LEU A 374 21.69 21.31 22.17
CA LEU A 374 20.69 22.18 22.79
C LEU A 374 21.29 23.43 23.43
N ASN A 375 22.51 23.36 23.96
CA ASN A 375 23.20 24.55 24.49
C ASN A 375 23.50 25.57 23.38
N LYS A 376 23.79 25.10 22.17
CA LYS A 376 24.05 25.96 21.01
C LYS A 376 22.76 26.41 20.32
N ASN A 377 21.80 25.51 20.22
CA ASN A 377 20.52 25.71 19.55
C ASN A 377 19.37 25.48 20.56
N PRO A 378 19.14 26.40 21.51
CA PRO A 378 18.12 26.24 22.53
C PRO A 378 16.71 26.27 21.93
N GLU A 379 15.82 25.45 22.48
CA GLU A 379 14.43 25.32 22.07
C GLU A 379 13.48 25.85 23.14
N TYR A 380 12.64 26.81 22.76
CA TYR A 380 11.68 27.46 23.65
C TYR A 380 10.26 27.06 23.24
N PHE A 381 9.37 26.79 24.21
CA PHE A 381 8.03 26.21 23.94
C PHE A 381 6.87 27.15 24.29
N GLU A 382 7.16 28.29 24.90
CA GLU A 382 6.22 29.28 25.41
C GLU A 382 6.44 30.67 24.81
N TYR A 383 7.08 30.74 23.64
CA TYR A 383 7.31 31.98 22.87
C TYR A 383 8.19 33.01 23.60
N GLU A 384 9.10 32.55 24.46
CA GLU A 384 9.90 33.36 25.38
C GLU A 384 11.26 33.82 24.79
N TYR A 385 11.73 33.18 23.71
CA TYR A 385 13.09 33.38 23.19
C TYR A 385 13.44 34.86 22.90
N TYR A 386 12.55 35.57 22.20
CA TYR A 386 12.79 36.97 21.84
C TYR A 386 12.89 37.90 23.05
N LEU A 387 12.11 37.64 24.10
CA LEU A 387 12.16 38.43 25.33
C LEU A 387 13.48 38.18 26.08
N LEU A 388 13.90 36.92 26.17
CA LEU A 388 15.18 36.55 26.77
C LEU A 388 16.37 37.14 26.01
N LEU A 389 16.34 37.12 24.68
CA LEU A 389 17.38 37.69 23.83
C LEU A 389 17.54 39.21 24.03
N ASN A 390 16.45 39.90 24.37
CA ASN A 390 16.44 41.34 24.62
C ASN A 390 16.53 41.71 26.11
N ASN A 391 16.78 40.74 27.01
CA ASN A 391 16.84 40.92 28.47
C ASN A 391 15.56 41.51 29.09
N GLU A 392 14.39 41.13 28.56
CA GLU A 392 13.08 41.59 29.01
C GLU A 392 12.42 40.57 29.95
N PRO A 393 11.60 41.02 30.92
CA PRO A 393 10.92 40.11 31.84
C PRO A 393 9.90 39.24 31.10
N VAL A 394 9.92 37.94 31.39
CA VAL A 394 8.99 36.97 30.81
C VAL A 394 7.74 36.89 31.70
N ASP A 395 6.68 37.59 31.30
CA ASP A 395 5.38 37.61 31.97
C ASP A 395 4.27 37.09 31.04
N PRO A 396 3.50 36.05 31.42
CA PRO A 396 3.61 35.23 32.65
C PRO A 396 4.89 34.37 32.69
N PRO A 397 5.38 33.97 33.87
CA PRO A 397 6.58 33.13 33.99
C PRO A 397 6.40 31.79 33.25
N THR A 398 7.50 31.25 32.73
CA THR A 398 7.48 29.98 32.00
C THR A 398 7.16 28.81 32.92
N GLN A 399 6.47 27.80 32.39
CA GLN A 399 6.30 26.53 33.12
C GLN A 399 7.65 25.82 33.31
N LEU A 400 7.67 24.85 34.24
CA LEU A 400 8.86 24.04 34.50
C LEU A 400 9.26 23.26 33.25
N ALA A 401 10.47 23.49 32.74
CA ALA A 401 11.00 22.76 31.61
C ALA A 401 11.10 21.26 31.94
N LEU A 402 10.61 20.42 31.03
CA LEU A 402 10.68 18.97 31.15
C LEU A 402 12.03 18.45 30.62
N PRO A 403 12.56 17.34 31.17
CA PRO A 403 13.83 16.78 30.70
C PRO A 403 13.79 16.35 29.23
N MET A 404 14.79 16.77 28.44
CA MET A 404 14.97 16.37 27.04
C MET A 404 16.24 15.52 26.88
N TYR A 405 16.06 14.21 26.70
CA TYR A 405 17.18 13.25 26.62
C TYR A 405 17.60 12.92 25.18
N TYR A 406 16.65 12.83 24.26
CA TYR A 406 16.87 12.37 22.88
C TYR A 406 16.25 13.28 21.82
N GLU A 407 15.19 14.00 22.18
CA GLU A 407 14.38 14.76 21.26
C GLU A 407 14.97 16.16 21.06
N ASN A 408 15.04 16.59 19.81
CA ASN A 408 15.24 17.97 19.39
C ASN A 408 14.52 18.16 18.05
N GLU A 409 14.61 19.36 17.50
CA GLU A 409 13.95 19.74 16.25
C GLU A 409 14.27 18.82 15.07
N MET A 410 15.52 18.38 14.90
CA MET A 410 15.89 17.49 13.79
C MET A 410 15.21 16.12 13.93
N VAL A 411 15.12 15.61 15.16
CA VAL A 411 14.40 14.36 15.46
C VAL A 411 12.89 14.51 15.26
N ARG A 412 12.30 15.67 15.60
CA ARG A 412 10.87 15.95 15.38
C ARG A 412 10.52 16.21 13.93
N LEU A 413 11.47 16.69 13.13
CA LEU A 413 11.28 16.94 11.71
C LEU A 413 11.17 15.64 10.90
N LEU A 414 11.86 14.58 11.30
CA LEU A 414 11.91 13.32 10.55
C LEU A 414 10.53 12.72 10.22
N PRO A 415 9.59 12.55 11.18
CA PRO A 415 8.27 12.02 10.85
C PRO A 415 7.49 12.92 9.89
N VAL A 416 7.76 14.23 9.84
CA VAL A 416 7.13 15.12 8.85
C VAL A 416 7.84 15.02 7.50
N LEU A 417 9.17 14.86 7.46
CA LEU A 417 9.92 14.62 6.23
C LEU A 417 9.45 13.34 5.53
N GLU A 418 9.30 12.25 6.28
CA GLU A 418 8.71 11.01 5.75
C GLU A 418 7.29 11.23 5.21
N TYR A 419 6.45 12.02 5.90
CA TYR A 419 5.13 12.37 5.37
C TYR A 419 5.25 13.20 4.08
N ALA A 420 6.24 14.08 3.99
CA ALA A 420 6.51 14.86 2.79
C ALA A 420 6.99 13.99 1.61
N LEU A 421 7.75 12.91 1.86
CA LEU A 421 8.15 11.98 0.80
C LEU A 421 6.93 11.42 0.06
N ASP A 422 5.96 10.91 0.81
CA ASP A 422 4.70 10.38 0.24
C ASP A 422 3.99 11.43 -0.64
N ARG A 423 3.87 12.65 -0.12
CA ARG A 423 3.16 13.75 -0.80
C ARG A 423 3.89 14.25 -2.06
N LEU A 424 5.22 14.24 -2.03
CA LEU A 424 6.05 14.63 -3.17
C LEU A 424 6.09 13.54 -4.25
N ILE A 425 5.97 12.26 -3.89
CA ILE A 425 5.77 11.15 -4.84
C ILE A 425 4.43 11.33 -5.55
N GLU A 426 3.37 11.65 -4.80
CA GLU A 426 2.04 11.92 -5.35
C GLU A 426 2.01 13.18 -6.23
N ALA A 427 2.81 14.18 -5.90
CA ALA A 427 2.96 15.42 -6.66
C ALA A 427 4.05 15.33 -7.75
N GLU A 428 4.53 14.14 -8.10
CA GLU A 428 5.48 13.91 -9.19
C GLU A 428 6.81 14.72 -9.11
N GLN A 429 7.22 15.15 -7.91
CA GLN A 429 8.38 16.03 -7.68
C GLN A 429 9.70 15.26 -7.53
N THR A 430 10.09 14.54 -8.59
CA THR A 430 11.24 13.61 -8.58
C THR A 430 12.57 14.27 -8.17
N ASP A 431 12.90 15.44 -8.74
CA ASP A 431 14.20 16.09 -8.47
C ASP A 431 14.30 16.61 -7.03
N LEU A 432 13.19 17.15 -6.50
CA LEU A 432 13.15 17.60 -5.11
C LEU A 432 13.29 16.41 -4.14
N LEU A 433 12.63 15.29 -4.43
CA LEU A 433 12.77 14.06 -3.65
C LEU A 433 14.21 13.57 -3.59
N ILE A 434 14.90 13.47 -4.74
CA ILE A 434 16.31 13.08 -4.80
C ILE A 434 17.15 14.03 -3.96
N LYS A 435 16.94 15.34 -4.10
CA LYS A 435 17.66 16.34 -3.32
C LYS A 435 17.41 16.21 -1.81
N ILE A 436 16.17 15.96 -1.39
CA ILE A 436 15.82 15.74 0.03
C ILE A 436 16.51 14.49 0.56
N LEU A 437 16.41 13.37 -0.15
CA LEU A 437 17.00 12.10 0.27
C LEU A 437 18.54 12.20 0.36
N ASP A 438 19.17 12.78 -0.65
CA ASP A 438 20.63 12.95 -0.67
C ASP A 438 21.13 13.93 0.41
N HIS A 439 20.39 15.00 0.68
CA HIS A 439 20.81 16.02 1.66
C HIS A 439 20.49 15.65 3.11
N PHE A 440 19.37 14.94 3.34
CA PHE A 440 18.86 14.56 4.66
C PHE A 440 18.97 13.06 4.97
N GLY A 441 19.69 12.28 4.15
CA GLY A 441 19.84 10.83 4.33
C GLY A 441 20.32 10.44 5.73
N MET A 442 21.13 11.27 6.39
CA MET A 442 21.56 11.03 7.77
C MET A 442 20.41 11.07 8.78
N LEU A 443 19.38 11.89 8.56
CA LEU A 443 18.20 11.96 9.42
C LEU A 443 17.29 10.75 9.21
N PHE A 444 17.12 10.31 7.96
CA PHE A 444 16.30 9.14 7.64
C PHE A 444 16.82 7.84 8.29
N ARG A 445 18.12 7.75 8.59
CA ARG A 445 18.69 6.62 9.35
C ARG A 445 18.15 6.48 10.77
N LEU A 446 17.59 7.55 11.34
CA LEU A 446 16.94 7.52 12.66
C LEU A 446 15.56 6.83 12.61
N ASP A 447 14.99 6.57 11.42
CA ASP A 447 13.76 5.79 11.29
C ASP A 447 13.98 4.43 11.96
N GLN A 448 13.04 4.05 12.81
CA GLN A 448 13.10 2.82 13.59
C GLN A 448 12.69 1.59 12.78
N VAL A 449 12.04 1.79 11.62
CA VAL A 449 11.50 0.72 10.77
C VAL A 449 11.76 0.93 9.26
N PRO A 450 13.01 1.25 8.85
CA PRO A 450 13.29 1.73 7.49
C PRO A 450 12.98 0.73 6.38
N LEU A 451 13.20 -0.58 6.62
CA LEU A 451 12.90 -1.59 5.61
C LEU A 451 11.40 -1.64 5.33
N ASN A 452 10.59 -1.55 6.38
CA ASN A 452 9.13 -1.49 6.26
C ASN A 452 8.63 -0.16 5.71
N THR A 453 9.27 0.96 6.03
CA THR A 453 8.98 2.27 5.41
C THR A 453 9.19 2.20 3.90
N LEU A 454 10.34 1.67 3.46
CA LEU A 454 10.63 1.48 2.04
C LEU A 454 9.64 0.50 1.38
N TYR A 455 9.36 -0.64 2.02
CA TYR A 455 8.33 -1.57 1.55
C TYR A 455 6.98 -0.88 1.33
N ASN A 456 6.52 -0.09 2.30
CA ASN A 456 5.24 0.63 2.21
C ASN A 456 5.23 1.64 1.05
N ILE A 457 6.30 2.41 0.89
CA ILE A 457 6.41 3.39 -0.21
C ILE A 457 6.35 2.66 -1.55
N LEU A 458 7.18 1.64 -1.73
CA LEU A 458 7.25 0.88 -2.98
C LEU A 458 5.93 0.16 -3.27
N PHE A 459 5.24 -0.38 -2.26
CA PHE A 459 3.98 -1.09 -2.45
C PHE A 459 2.82 -0.14 -2.79
N VAL A 460 2.66 0.94 -2.03
CA VAL A 460 1.54 1.88 -2.20
C VAL A 460 1.67 2.64 -3.52
N TYR A 461 2.89 3.05 -3.86
CA TYR A 461 3.16 3.91 -5.00
C TYR A 461 3.79 3.16 -6.19
N PHE A 462 3.69 1.83 -6.26
CA PHE A 462 4.36 1.01 -7.28
C PHE A 462 4.01 1.37 -8.74
N GLY A 463 2.86 2.01 -8.96
CA GLY A 463 2.44 2.53 -10.27
C GLY A 463 2.80 4.00 -10.51
N SER A 464 3.40 4.69 -9.54
CA SER A 464 3.74 6.11 -9.65
C SER A 464 4.87 6.33 -10.66
N PRO A 465 4.72 7.24 -11.63
CA PRO A 465 5.80 7.60 -12.57
C PRO A 465 7.08 8.06 -11.87
N THR A 466 6.97 8.63 -10.68
CA THR A 466 8.10 9.12 -9.89
C THR A 466 9.03 8.00 -9.46
N LEU A 467 8.48 6.83 -9.10
CA LEU A 467 9.28 5.67 -8.72
C LEU A 467 9.95 4.98 -9.91
N HIS A 468 9.53 5.27 -11.15
CA HIS A 468 10.13 4.73 -12.37
C HIS A 468 11.43 5.46 -12.76
N ASN A 469 12.17 5.95 -11.76
CA ASN A 469 13.43 6.65 -11.92
C ASN A 469 14.49 5.94 -11.07
N SER A 470 15.50 5.34 -11.72
CA SER A 470 16.55 4.58 -11.04
C SER A 470 17.36 5.42 -10.06
N LYS A 471 17.61 6.71 -10.34
CA LYS A 471 18.32 7.62 -9.43
C LYS A 471 17.52 7.83 -8.14
N LEU A 472 16.20 8.01 -8.22
CA LEU A 472 15.34 8.13 -7.05
C LEU A 472 15.33 6.83 -6.23
N ILE A 473 15.16 5.67 -6.86
CA ILE A 473 15.15 4.37 -6.16
C ILE A 473 16.47 4.13 -5.42
N ARG A 474 17.60 4.51 -6.02
CA ARG A 474 18.91 4.46 -5.38
C ARG A 474 18.99 5.40 -4.17
N SER A 475 18.65 6.68 -4.34
CA SER A 475 18.69 7.65 -3.23
C SER A 475 17.74 7.25 -2.09
N LEU A 476 16.55 6.75 -2.41
CA LEU A 476 15.57 6.29 -1.43
C LEU A 476 16.10 5.09 -0.63
N SER A 477 16.64 4.10 -1.32
CA SER A 477 17.21 2.89 -0.70
C SER A 477 18.42 3.22 0.18
N LEU A 478 19.36 4.03 -0.30
CA LEU A 478 20.57 4.40 0.45
C LEU A 478 20.31 5.33 1.65
N SER A 479 19.22 6.11 1.59
CA SER A 479 18.87 7.04 2.67
C SER A 479 18.13 6.35 3.80
N LEU A 480 17.24 5.41 3.47
CA LEU A 480 16.44 4.68 4.46
C LEU A 480 17.17 3.44 4.99
N LEU A 481 17.73 2.62 4.10
CA LEU A 481 18.28 1.33 4.49
C LEU A 481 19.66 1.46 5.12
N ASP A 482 19.94 0.50 6.00
CA ASP A 482 21.26 0.30 6.59
C ASP A 482 21.80 -1.03 6.07
N LEU A 483 22.61 -0.94 5.01
CA LEU A 483 23.18 -2.12 4.34
C LEU A 483 24.04 -2.99 5.26
N SER A 484 24.39 -2.53 6.48
CA SER A 484 24.98 -3.41 7.49
C SER A 484 23.98 -4.42 8.05
N GLN A 485 22.71 -4.03 8.18
CA GLN A 485 21.62 -4.82 8.78
C GLN A 485 20.80 -5.62 7.77
N GLN A 486 20.74 -5.19 6.50
CA GLN A 486 20.08 -5.94 5.44
C GLN A 486 21.09 -6.84 4.68
N GLN A 487 20.59 -7.95 4.13
CA GLN A 487 21.32 -8.83 3.23
C GLN A 487 20.62 -8.85 1.87
N LEU A 488 20.98 -7.95 0.97
CA LEU A 488 20.37 -7.87 -0.36
C LEU A 488 21.12 -8.80 -1.34
N SER A 489 20.59 -9.02 -2.54
CA SER A 489 21.36 -9.75 -3.55
C SER A 489 22.61 -8.96 -3.98
N PRO A 490 23.69 -9.64 -4.40
CA PRO A 490 24.88 -8.97 -4.93
C PRO A 490 24.56 -8.04 -6.11
N GLU A 491 23.63 -8.44 -6.98
CA GLU A 491 23.19 -7.66 -8.13
C GLU A 491 22.55 -6.34 -7.71
N PHE A 492 21.67 -6.38 -6.71
CA PHE A 492 21.02 -5.18 -6.19
C PHE A 492 21.98 -4.31 -5.37
N GLU A 493 22.85 -4.89 -4.56
CA GLU A 493 23.89 -4.13 -3.83
C GLU A 493 24.84 -3.40 -4.78
N ASN A 494 25.27 -4.05 -5.86
CA ASN A 494 26.09 -3.43 -6.90
C ASN A 494 25.36 -2.25 -7.58
N PHE A 495 24.07 -2.40 -7.87
CA PHE A 495 23.25 -1.31 -8.39
C PHE A 495 23.21 -0.12 -7.42
N LEU A 496 23.03 -0.37 -6.13
CA LEU A 496 22.96 0.68 -5.10
C LEU A 496 24.29 1.41 -4.90
N LEU A 497 25.41 0.67 -4.88
CA LEU A 497 26.74 1.20 -4.61
C LEU A 497 27.45 1.78 -5.84
N SER A 498 26.91 1.55 -7.04
CA SER A 498 27.45 2.12 -8.27
C SER A 498 27.53 3.67 -8.21
N PRO A 499 28.65 4.27 -8.66
CA PRO A 499 28.90 5.70 -8.47
C PRO A 499 27.84 6.59 -9.14
N LYS A 500 27.42 7.66 -8.45
CA LYS A 500 26.35 8.60 -8.85
C LYS A 500 26.54 9.26 -10.23
N ASN A 501 27.75 9.22 -10.79
CA ASN A 501 28.16 9.94 -12.00
C ASN A 501 28.52 9.04 -13.19
N SER A 502 28.22 7.74 -13.16
CA SER A 502 28.22 6.98 -14.42
C SER A 502 26.95 7.35 -15.21
N ASP A 503 26.92 8.56 -15.77
CA ASP A 503 26.09 8.85 -16.95
C ASP A 503 26.53 7.99 -18.17
N LEU A 504 27.59 7.20 -18.00
CA LEU A 504 27.90 5.97 -18.71
C LEU A 504 27.04 4.77 -18.24
N CYS A 505 25.74 4.97 -18.04
CA CYS A 505 24.85 4.03 -18.71
C CYS A 505 24.90 4.46 -20.17
N THR A 506 25.91 4.01 -20.92
CA THR A 506 25.78 3.98 -22.38
C THR A 506 24.40 3.40 -22.65
N PRO A 507 23.53 4.09 -23.41
CA PRO A 507 22.30 3.49 -23.87
C PRO A 507 22.71 2.33 -24.77
N LEU A 508 22.87 1.14 -24.19
CA LEU A 508 23.04 -0.10 -24.90
C LEU A 508 21.67 -0.42 -25.50
N GLY A 509 21.38 0.28 -26.60
CA GLY A 509 20.21 0.05 -27.45
C GLY A 509 18.85 0.33 -26.80
N PRO A 510 17.80 0.56 -27.60
CA PRO A 510 16.42 0.68 -27.12
C PRO A 510 15.77 -0.68 -26.77
N SER A 511 16.51 -1.78 -26.79
CA SER A 511 15.94 -3.13 -26.67
C SER A 511 16.25 -3.74 -25.30
N ASP A 512 15.22 -3.73 -24.45
CA ASP A 512 15.01 -4.57 -23.26
C ASP A 512 15.49 -4.06 -21.90
N GLY A 513 14.72 -3.12 -21.34
CA GLY A 513 14.82 -2.57 -19.98
C GLY A 513 15.53 -3.41 -18.91
N PHE A 514 14.79 -4.04 -18.00
CA PHE A 514 15.30 -4.76 -16.82
C PHE A 514 16.52 -5.70 -17.06
N LEU A 515 16.66 -6.24 -18.28
CA LEU A 515 17.76 -7.12 -18.67
C LEU A 515 19.11 -6.41 -18.79
N GLY A 516 19.14 -5.08 -18.99
CA GLY A 516 20.41 -4.34 -19.06
C GLY A 516 21.25 -4.38 -17.77
N TYR A 517 20.66 -4.77 -16.64
CA TYR A 517 21.36 -4.99 -15.38
C TYR A 517 21.90 -6.42 -15.21
N PHE A 518 21.56 -7.33 -16.12
CA PHE A 518 21.99 -8.73 -16.09
C PHE A 518 22.75 -9.07 -17.37
N GLU A 519 23.91 -9.71 -17.24
CA GLU A 519 24.76 -10.03 -18.40
C GLU A 519 24.11 -11.03 -19.37
N SER A 520 23.12 -11.81 -18.91
CA SER A 520 22.38 -12.78 -19.72
C SER A 520 21.05 -13.20 -19.08
N LEU A 521 20.16 -13.81 -19.86
CA LEU A 521 18.94 -14.47 -19.36
C LEU A 521 19.25 -15.54 -18.30
N GLU A 522 20.38 -16.25 -18.44
CA GLU A 522 20.81 -17.27 -17.49
C GLU A 522 21.19 -16.64 -16.14
N ALA A 523 21.92 -15.52 -16.15
CA ALA A 523 22.22 -14.76 -14.93
C ALA A 523 20.94 -14.29 -14.24
N PHE A 524 19.94 -13.88 -15.01
CA PHE A 524 18.65 -13.48 -14.45
C PHE A 524 17.87 -14.66 -13.83
N LYS A 525 17.88 -15.83 -14.46
CA LYS A 525 17.29 -17.05 -13.88
C LYS A 525 18.00 -17.46 -12.59
N LEU A 526 19.33 -17.35 -12.54
CA LEU A 526 20.11 -17.62 -11.32
C LEU A 526 19.76 -16.64 -10.19
N TYR A 527 19.56 -15.36 -10.52
CA TYR A 527 19.08 -14.36 -9.57
C TYR A 527 17.70 -14.71 -8.99
N ILE A 528 16.73 -15.08 -9.84
CA ILE A 528 15.39 -15.51 -9.39
C ILE A 528 15.49 -16.76 -8.51
N LEU A 529 16.30 -17.75 -8.91
CA LEU A 529 16.55 -18.94 -8.09
C LEU A 529 17.16 -18.55 -6.74
N GLY A 530 18.07 -17.58 -6.73
CA GLY A 530 18.68 -17.03 -5.52
C GLY A 530 17.66 -16.42 -4.57
N LEU A 531 16.70 -15.65 -5.06
CA LEU A 531 15.58 -15.13 -4.26
C LEU A 531 14.73 -16.26 -3.68
N MET A 532 14.32 -17.22 -4.52
CA MET A 532 13.54 -18.38 -4.09
C MET A 532 14.26 -19.19 -3.00
N ASP A 533 15.55 -19.44 -3.19
CA ASP A 533 16.37 -20.21 -2.26
C ASP A 533 16.61 -19.46 -0.96
N ARG A 534 16.80 -18.14 -0.98
CA ARG A 534 16.92 -17.32 0.24
C ARG A 534 15.68 -17.49 1.13
N ILE A 535 14.49 -17.38 0.55
CA ILE A 535 13.23 -17.56 1.30
C ILE A 535 13.08 -19.03 1.72
N GLY A 536 13.28 -19.97 0.79
CA GLY A 536 13.05 -21.40 1.02
C GLY A 536 13.97 -22.03 2.05
N VAL A 537 15.25 -21.64 2.09
CA VAL A 537 16.22 -22.14 3.07
C VAL A 537 15.84 -21.71 4.48
N VAL A 538 15.38 -20.47 4.66
CA VAL A 538 14.99 -19.94 5.98
C VAL A 538 13.66 -20.56 6.44
N LEU A 539 12.73 -20.85 5.53
CA LEU A 539 11.50 -21.58 5.82
C LEU A 539 11.74 -23.05 6.22
N SER A 540 12.78 -23.68 5.67
CA SER A 540 13.03 -25.12 5.84
C SER A 540 13.95 -25.46 7.02
N ARG A 541 14.66 -24.49 7.60
CA ARG A 541 15.62 -24.72 8.70
C ARG A 541 14.99 -24.45 10.07
N SER A 542 15.42 -25.22 11.08
CA SER A 542 15.08 -24.94 12.48
C SER A 542 15.67 -23.58 12.90
N PRO A 543 14.88 -22.69 13.55
CA PRO A 543 15.30 -21.33 13.89
C PRO A 543 16.50 -21.23 14.83
N CYS A 544 16.90 -22.32 15.51
CA CYS A 544 18.00 -22.35 16.47
C CYS A 544 19.42 -22.33 15.86
N GLY A 545 19.58 -22.34 14.53
CA GLY A 545 20.91 -22.41 13.88
C GLY A 545 21.06 -21.57 12.61
N LEU A 546 20.21 -20.55 12.43
CA LEU A 546 20.33 -19.61 11.31
C LEU A 546 21.34 -18.53 11.68
N ASP A 547 22.60 -18.71 11.26
CA ASP A 547 23.57 -17.61 11.17
C ASP A 547 23.13 -16.68 10.04
N LEU A 548 22.10 -15.86 10.30
CA LEU A 548 21.92 -14.62 9.56
C LEU A 548 23.19 -13.79 9.72
N LYS A 549 23.60 -13.10 8.65
CA LYS A 549 24.81 -12.27 8.49
C LYS A 549 25.61 -12.05 9.81
N PRO A 550 26.85 -12.55 9.91
CA PRO A 550 27.67 -12.35 11.11
C PRO A 550 27.82 -10.85 11.37
N GLY A 551 27.46 -10.40 12.57
CA GLY A 551 27.51 -8.98 12.96
C GLY A 551 26.16 -8.24 12.97
N LEU A 552 25.02 -8.91 12.72
CA LEU A 552 23.72 -8.30 13.01
C LEU A 552 23.61 -7.92 14.51
N PRO A 553 22.96 -6.78 14.83
CA PRO A 553 22.76 -6.37 16.21
C PRO A 553 21.90 -7.40 16.97
N GLU A 554 21.86 -7.33 18.31
CA GLU A 554 21.04 -8.25 19.11
C GLU A 554 19.57 -8.21 18.68
N ILE A 555 18.82 -9.30 18.89
CA ILE A 555 17.46 -9.47 18.34
C ILE A 555 16.54 -8.31 18.73
N HIS A 556 16.63 -7.80 19.95
CA HIS A 556 15.84 -6.66 20.41
C HIS A 556 16.25 -5.33 19.79
N TYR A 557 17.39 -5.26 19.09
CA TYR A 557 17.85 -4.11 18.31
C TYR A 557 17.44 -4.14 16.83
N ARG A 558 17.07 -5.31 16.30
CA ARG A 558 16.67 -5.49 14.91
C ARG A 558 15.30 -4.89 14.65
N GLU A 559 15.10 -4.35 13.44
CA GLU A 559 13.76 -3.99 12.98
C GLU A 559 12.86 -5.23 12.94
N ILE A 560 13.31 -6.30 12.27
CA ILE A 560 12.54 -7.53 12.11
C ILE A 560 13.27 -8.65 12.87
N PRO A 561 12.77 -9.10 14.03
CA PRO A 561 13.44 -10.12 14.82
C PRO A 561 13.30 -11.52 14.21
N ASN A 562 12.22 -11.77 13.47
CA ASN A 562 11.97 -13.05 12.82
C ASN A 562 12.79 -13.16 11.53
N PRO A 563 13.71 -14.14 11.40
CA PRO A 563 14.57 -14.30 10.23
C PRO A 563 13.80 -14.56 8.93
N VAL A 564 12.69 -15.32 8.99
CA VAL A 564 11.84 -15.61 7.83
C VAL A 564 11.23 -14.31 7.31
N LEU A 565 10.66 -13.52 8.22
CA LEU A 565 10.01 -12.27 7.86
C LEU A 565 11.03 -11.25 7.34
N LEU A 566 12.22 -11.19 7.92
CA LEU A 566 13.30 -10.31 7.46
C LEU A 566 13.66 -10.60 6.00
N VAL A 567 14.03 -11.85 5.71
CA VAL A 567 14.44 -12.26 4.35
C VAL A 567 13.29 -12.10 3.35
N LEU A 568 12.07 -12.41 3.77
CA LEU A 568 10.89 -12.18 2.93
C LEU A 568 10.74 -10.69 2.58
N THR A 569 10.81 -9.79 3.57
CA THR A 569 10.67 -8.35 3.33
C THR A 569 11.82 -7.80 2.47
N GLU A 570 13.06 -8.26 2.66
CA GLU A 570 14.20 -7.91 1.80
C GLU A 570 13.95 -8.29 0.34
N CYS A 571 13.57 -9.55 0.07
CA CYS A 571 13.29 -10.02 -1.29
C CYS A 571 12.10 -9.27 -1.94
N ILE A 572 11.11 -8.87 -1.15
CA ILE A 572 9.96 -8.08 -1.62
C ILE A 572 10.40 -6.68 -2.03
N VAL A 573 11.12 -5.98 -1.15
CA VAL A 573 11.63 -4.63 -1.42
C VAL A 573 12.50 -4.63 -2.67
N GLU A 574 13.38 -5.62 -2.78
CA GLU A 574 14.26 -5.80 -3.93
C GLU A 574 13.46 -6.01 -5.23
N THR A 575 12.48 -6.92 -5.22
CA THR A 575 11.61 -7.17 -6.39
C THR A 575 10.78 -5.96 -6.79
N LEU A 576 10.26 -5.20 -5.82
CA LEU A 576 9.49 -3.98 -6.11
C LEU A 576 10.37 -2.85 -6.66
N ALA A 577 11.57 -2.66 -6.11
CA ALA A 577 12.53 -1.69 -6.63
C ALA A 577 12.89 -2.02 -8.09
N TRP A 578 13.16 -3.29 -8.36
CA TRP A 578 13.43 -3.82 -9.68
C TRP A 578 12.27 -3.66 -10.67
N TRP A 579 11.04 -3.90 -10.21
CA TRP A 579 9.84 -3.59 -10.99
C TRP A 579 9.82 -2.11 -11.36
N CYS A 580 9.97 -1.19 -10.41
CA CYS A 580 9.93 0.24 -10.68
C CYS A 580 11.01 0.68 -11.67
N ILE A 581 12.25 0.21 -11.50
CA ILE A 581 13.38 0.50 -12.41
C ILE A 581 13.09 0.00 -13.83
N SER A 582 12.49 -1.19 -13.97
CA SER A 582 12.16 -1.76 -15.30
C SER A 582 11.17 -0.94 -16.12
N GLN A 583 10.47 0.02 -15.50
CA GLN A 583 9.52 0.88 -16.17
C GLN A 583 10.16 2.17 -16.73
N GLU A 584 11.40 2.49 -16.35
CA GLU A 584 12.08 3.74 -16.75
C GLU A 584 12.20 3.87 -18.28
N SER A 585 12.47 2.77 -18.97
CA SER A 585 12.64 2.73 -20.43
C SER A 585 11.32 2.53 -21.21
N LYS A 586 10.17 2.42 -20.53
CA LYS A 586 8.88 2.13 -21.16
C LYS A 586 8.03 3.39 -21.28
N ASP A 587 7.11 3.42 -22.24
CA ASP A 587 6.14 4.51 -22.38
C ASP A 587 5.35 4.71 -21.08
N ARG A 588 5.30 5.95 -20.59
CA ARG A 588 4.61 6.26 -19.33
C ARG A 588 3.12 5.95 -19.46
N ILE A 589 2.56 5.25 -18.46
CA ILE A 589 1.10 5.21 -18.31
C ILE A 589 0.68 6.64 -17.98
N PRO A 590 -0.20 7.27 -18.77
CA PRO A 590 -0.64 8.63 -18.47
C PRO A 590 -1.24 8.67 -17.07
N SER A 591 -0.90 9.72 -16.30
CA SER A 591 -1.50 9.97 -15.00
C SER A 591 -3.03 10.00 -15.15
N PRO A 592 -3.83 9.47 -14.21
CA PRO A 592 -5.29 9.55 -14.31
C PRO A 592 -5.78 11.00 -14.21
N LEU A 593 -4.91 11.95 -13.87
CA LEU A 593 -5.19 13.38 -13.87
C LEU A 593 -4.96 14.03 -15.25
N THR A 594 -4.42 13.29 -16.22
CA THR A 594 -4.19 13.80 -17.59
C THR A 594 -5.52 14.11 -18.26
N GLY A 595 -5.72 15.37 -18.65
CA GLY A 595 -6.98 15.83 -19.27
C GLY A 595 -8.09 16.17 -18.27
N ILE A 596 -7.87 16.02 -16.96
CA ILE A 596 -8.78 16.52 -15.93
C ILE A 596 -8.33 17.92 -15.54
N ASP A 597 -9.22 18.90 -15.72
CA ASP A 597 -8.99 20.27 -15.28
C ASP A 597 -9.15 20.36 -13.75
N THR A 598 -8.04 20.19 -13.03
CA THR A 598 -7.98 20.26 -11.56
C THR A 598 -8.23 21.66 -11.00
N SER A 599 -8.34 22.69 -11.84
CA SER A 599 -8.73 24.04 -11.42
C SER A 599 -10.24 24.16 -11.11
N LYS A 600 -11.05 23.26 -11.67
CA LYS A 600 -12.50 23.22 -11.42
C LYS A 600 -12.80 22.70 -10.00
N ALA A 601 -13.99 23.04 -9.50
CA ALA A 601 -14.46 22.53 -8.23
C ALA A 601 -14.47 20.99 -8.23
N PHE A 602 -13.94 20.37 -7.17
CA PHE A 602 -13.80 18.91 -7.10
C PHE A 602 -15.10 18.15 -7.37
N ASP A 603 -16.22 18.65 -6.85
CA ASP A 603 -17.53 18.03 -7.04
C ASP A 603 -17.94 17.95 -8.53
N SER A 604 -17.37 18.80 -9.39
CA SER A 604 -17.59 18.73 -10.84
C SER A 604 -16.71 17.73 -11.57
N ILE A 605 -15.55 17.37 -11.01
CA ILE A 605 -14.56 16.48 -11.65
C ILE A 605 -14.52 15.07 -11.05
N LYS A 606 -15.18 14.84 -9.90
CA LYS A 606 -15.02 13.58 -9.14
C LYS A 606 -15.46 12.31 -9.88
N ASN A 607 -16.48 12.39 -10.73
CA ASN A 607 -16.94 11.25 -11.53
C ASN A 607 -15.93 10.90 -12.63
N ASP A 608 -15.44 11.91 -13.35
CA ASP A 608 -14.41 11.74 -14.39
C ASP A 608 -13.12 11.21 -13.77
N LEU A 609 -12.76 11.70 -12.58
CA LEU A 609 -11.62 11.23 -11.79
C LEU A 609 -11.76 9.74 -11.44
N ALA A 610 -12.92 9.30 -10.95
CA ALA A 610 -13.17 7.91 -10.58
C ALA A 610 -13.01 6.96 -11.78
N ILE A 611 -13.55 7.35 -12.95
CA ILE A 611 -13.44 6.60 -14.20
C ILE A 611 -11.96 6.54 -14.63
N SER A 612 -11.27 7.68 -14.60
CA SER A 612 -9.87 7.77 -15.01
C SER A 612 -8.94 6.95 -14.11
N ILE A 613 -9.14 6.99 -12.78
CA ILE A 613 -8.39 6.15 -11.82
C ILE A 613 -8.62 4.67 -12.11
N SER A 614 -9.88 4.27 -12.37
CA SER A 614 -10.21 2.88 -12.65
C SER A 614 -9.52 2.38 -13.93
N ARG A 615 -9.52 3.21 -14.99
CA ARG A 615 -8.80 2.94 -16.24
C ARG A 615 -7.29 2.85 -16.01
N TRP A 616 -6.71 3.80 -15.28
CA TRP A 616 -5.29 3.80 -14.95
C TRP A 616 -4.87 2.56 -14.17
N LYS A 617 -5.67 2.12 -13.17
CA LYS A 617 -5.42 0.87 -12.43
C LYS A 617 -5.51 -0.35 -13.33
N HIS A 618 -6.45 -0.38 -14.27
CA HIS A 618 -6.56 -1.45 -15.26
C HIS A 618 -5.32 -1.52 -16.16
N ASP A 619 -4.88 -0.37 -16.70
CA ASP A 619 -3.67 -0.28 -17.54
C ASP A 619 -2.41 -0.69 -16.77
N LEU A 620 -2.30 -0.28 -15.50
CA LEU A 620 -1.22 -0.68 -14.60
C LEU A 620 -1.23 -2.19 -14.34
N THR A 621 -2.40 -2.77 -14.09
CA THR A 621 -2.56 -4.23 -13.86
C THR A 621 -2.19 -5.02 -15.11
N SER A 622 -2.66 -4.55 -16.28
CA SER A 622 -2.30 -5.13 -17.57
C SER A 622 -0.78 -5.12 -17.74
N ARG A 623 -0.13 -3.97 -17.54
CA ARG A 623 1.33 -3.85 -17.64
C ARG A 623 2.07 -4.73 -16.62
N ALA A 624 1.59 -4.80 -15.38
CA ALA A 624 2.17 -5.61 -14.31
C ALA A 624 2.11 -7.11 -14.62
N SER A 625 1.05 -7.58 -15.30
CA SER A 625 0.92 -8.97 -15.72
C SER A 625 1.98 -9.43 -16.73
N TYR A 626 2.59 -8.51 -17.46
CA TYR A 626 3.72 -8.75 -18.38
C TYR A 626 5.10 -8.56 -17.72
N CYS A 627 5.17 -8.53 -16.39
CA CYS A 627 6.44 -8.47 -15.69
C CYS A 627 7.27 -9.73 -15.97
N MET A 628 8.37 -9.59 -16.69
CA MET A 628 9.24 -10.71 -17.07
C MET A 628 9.77 -11.49 -15.86
N LEU A 629 10.07 -10.81 -14.73
CA LEU A 629 10.47 -11.47 -13.48
C LEU A 629 9.40 -12.46 -13.02
N VAL A 630 8.14 -12.03 -13.01
CA VAL A 630 6.99 -12.83 -12.58
C VAL A 630 6.74 -14.01 -13.53
N GLN A 631 6.91 -13.78 -14.84
CA GLN A 631 6.76 -14.83 -15.85
C GLN A 631 7.86 -15.90 -15.74
N ILE A 632 9.12 -15.49 -15.60
CA ILE A 632 10.25 -16.41 -15.45
C ILE A 632 10.19 -17.12 -14.10
N TRP A 633 9.75 -16.45 -13.04
CA TRP A 633 9.50 -17.09 -11.74
C TRP A 633 8.47 -18.22 -11.86
N LEU A 634 7.32 -17.97 -12.51
CA LEU A 634 6.30 -19.00 -12.73
C LEU A 634 6.85 -20.17 -13.51
N TYR A 635 7.55 -19.87 -14.61
CA TYR A 635 8.21 -20.87 -15.44
C TYR A 635 9.16 -21.74 -14.63
N MET A 636 10.07 -21.14 -13.86
CA MET A 636 11.06 -21.87 -13.08
C MET A 636 10.42 -22.76 -12.02
N VAL A 637 9.35 -22.30 -11.35
CA VAL A 637 8.61 -23.12 -10.39
C VAL A 637 7.96 -24.32 -11.08
N LEU A 638 7.32 -24.12 -12.23
CA LEU A 638 6.66 -25.20 -12.96
C LEU A 638 7.68 -26.17 -13.59
N GLU A 639 8.82 -25.67 -14.03
CA GLU A 639 9.92 -26.45 -14.61
C GLU A 639 10.59 -27.32 -13.54
N VAL A 640 11.04 -26.73 -12.42
CA VAL A 640 11.67 -27.49 -11.34
C VAL A 640 10.74 -28.53 -10.74
N SER A 641 9.42 -28.30 -10.84
CA SER A 641 8.40 -29.22 -10.34
C SER A 641 8.13 -30.41 -11.26
N LYS A 642 8.54 -30.35 -12.53
CA LYS A 642 8.43 -31.47 -13.48
C LYS A 642 9.69 -32.31 -13.55
N LEU A 643 10.84 -31.76 -13.16
CA LEU A 643 12.12 -32.46 -13.26
C LEU A 643 12.21 -33.59 -12.22
N PRO A 644 12.48 -34.85 -12.65
CA PRO A 644 12.80 -35.92 -11.74
C PRO A 644 14.03 -35.58 -10.87
N THR A 645 14.05 -36.10 -9.64
CA THR A 645 15.12 -35.79 -8.67
C THR A 645 16.52 -36.13 -9.19
N VAL A 646 16.65 -37.15 -10.05
CA VAL A 646 17.91 -37.58 -10.67
C VAL A 646 18.37 -36.56 -11.70
N ASP A 647 17.47 -36.14 -12.60
CA ASP A 647 17.76 -35.22 -13.71
C ASP A 647 18.04 -33.79 -13.24
N ARG A 648 17.52 -33.43 -12.07
CA ARG A 648 17.79 -32.12 -11.45
C ARG A 648 19.28 -31.90 -11.18
N ARG A 649 20.04 -32.94 -10.80
CA ARG A 649 21.48 -32.82 -10.51
C ARG A 649 22.32 -32.54 -11.77
N SER A 650 21.82 -32.93 -12.94
CA SER A 650 22.43 -32.67 -14.24
C SER A 650 21.93 -31.38 -14.92
N HIS A 651 20.91 -30.72 -14.37
CA HIS A 651 20.32 -29.53 -14.98
C HIS A 651 21.18 -28.27 -14.78
N ASN A 652 21.37 -27.46 -15.84
CA ASN A 652 22.27 -26.30 -15.81
C ASN A 652 21.95 -25.28 -14.70
N ILE A 653 20.67 -24.93 -14.54
CA ILE A 653 20.18 -24.00 -13.52
C ILE A 653 19.97 -24.72 -12.17
N PHE A 654 19.15 -25.76 -12.15
CA PHE A 654 18.68 -26.38 -10.90
C PHE A 654 19.67 -27.31 -10.20
N LYS A 655 20.85 -27.58 -10.78
CA LYS A 655 21.95 -28.24 -10.04
C LYS A 655 22.36 -27.45 -8.79
N ASN A 656 22.19 -26.13 -8.81
CA ASN A 656 22.54 -25.21 -7.72
C ASN A 656 21.37 -24.92 -6.77
N ALA A 657 20.16 -25.39 -7.10
CA ALA A 657 18.95 -25.11 -6.35
C ALA A 657 18.99 -25.78 -4.97
N LYS A 658 18.80 -25.01 -3.89
CA LYS A 658 19.00 -25.45 -2.50
C LYS A 658 17.78 -26.08 -1.84
N CYS A 659 16.58 -25.92 -2.40
CA CYS A 659 15.33 -26.36 -1.79
C CYS A 659 14.64 -27.48 -2.58
N ILE A 660 13.82 -28.32 -1.94
CA ILE A 660 13.01 -29.31 -2.64
C ILE A 660 11.86 -28.64 -3.43
N PRO A 661 11.31 -29.26 -4.50
CA PRO A 661 10.27 -28.64 -5.33
C PRO A 661 9.04 -28.13 -4.55
N THR A 662 8.58 -28.89 -3.55
CA THR A 662 7.45 -28.49 -2.71
C THR A 662 7.71 -27.21 -1.92
N THR A 663 8.96 -26.95 -1.51
CA THR A 663 9.33 -25.68 -0.86
C THR A 663 9.13 -24.50 -1.81
N TYR A 664 9.41 -24.65 -3.10
CA TYR A 664 9.21 -23.57 -4.08
C TYR A 664 7.73 -23.21 -4.28
N PHE A 665 6.80 -24.17 -4.13
CA PHE A 665 5.37 -23.84 -4.09
C PHE A 665 5.01 -22.97 -2.89
N HIS A 666 5.49 -23.31 -1.69
CA HIS A 666 5.24 -22.53 -0.48
C HIS A 666 5.88 -21.15 -0.54
N VAL A 667 7.14 -21.07 -0.96
CA VAL A 667 7.86 -19.80 -1.18
C VAL A 667 7.08 -18.91 -2.13
N THR A 668 6.63 -19.45 -3.26
CA THR A 668 5.89 -18.69 -4.27
C THR A 668 4.53 -18.25 -3.74
N GLY A 669 3.82 -19.10 -3.00
CA GLY A 669 2.53 -18.74 -2.39
C GLY A 669 2.64 -17.59 -1.39
N ILE A 670 3.63 -17.62 -0.50
CA ILE A 670 3.87 -16.54 0.47
C ILE A 670 4.32 -15.26 -0.26
N PHE A 671 5.25 -15.39 -1.20
CA PHE A 671 5.85 -14.26 -1.90
C PHE A 671 4.85 -13.52 -2.79
N ALA A 672 4.07 -14.25 -3.58
CA ALA A 672 3.07 -13.68 -4.49
C ALA A 672 1.99 -12.88 -3.75
N ASN A 673 1.61 -13.30 -2.54
CA ASN A 673 0.62 -12.60 -1.72
C ASN A 673 1.20 -11.47 -0.85
N SER A 674 2.52 -11.31 -0.84
CA SER A 674 3.19 -10.22 -0.12
C SER A 674 3.55 -9.03 -1.03
N LEU A 675 3.45 -9.22 -2.35
CA LEU A 675 3.55 -8.21 -3.39
C LEU A 675 2.16 -7.63 -3.75
N PRO A 676 2.09 -6.48 -4.45
CA PRO A 676 0.84 -6.02 -5.05
C PRO A 676 0.21 -7.14 -5.86
N ILE A 677 -1.08 -7.41 -5.62
CA ILE A 677 -1.78 -8.57 -6.19
C ILE A 677 -1.68 -8.57 -7.73
N ASP A 678 -1.75 -7.37 -8.32
CA ASP A 678 -1.69 -7.10 -9.76
C ASP A 678 -0.36 -7.55 -10.39
N LEU A 679 0.72 -7.55 -9.61
CA LEU A 679 2.05 -7.90 -10.08
C LEU A 679 2.24 -9.41 -10.24
N MET A 680 1.84 -10.21 -9.24
CA MET A 680 2.19 -11.65 -9.20
C MET A 680 1.01 -12.59 -8.99
N THR A 681 0.14 -12.31 -8.02
CA THR A 681 -0.99 -13.21 -7.69
C THR A 681 -2.05 -13.22 -8.81
N THR A 682 -2.45 -12.06 -9.32
CA THR A 682 -3.41 -11.92 -10.42
C THR A 682 -2.99 -12.68 -11.68
N PRO A 683 -1.78 -12.50 -12.25
CA PRO A 683 -1.38 -13.25 -13.42
C PRO A 683 -1.32 -14.75 -13.17
N TYR A 684 -0.94 -15.18 -11.96
CA TYR A 684 -0.86 -16.60 -11.62
C TYR A 684 -2.23 -17.24 -11.52
N ILE A 685 -3.22 -16.56 -10.94
CA ILE A 685 -4.60 -17.06 -10.92
C ILE A 685 -5.18 -17.09 -12.33
N LYS A 686 -4.98 -16.04 -13.13
CA LYS A 686 -5.44 -15.98 -14.53
C LYS A 686 -4.81 -17.05 -15.42
N TYR A 687 -3.59 -17.52 -15.10
CA TYR A 687 -2.93 -18.64 -15.79
C TYR A 687 -3.73 -19.95 -15.71
N LEU A 688 -4.75 -20.04 -14.85
CA LEU A 688 -5.71 -21.15 -14.86
C LEU A 688 -6.33 -21.33 -16.25
N ALA A 689 -6.66 -20.23 -16.94
CA ALA A 689 -7.21 -20.28 -18.29
C ALA A 689 -6.23 -20.90 -19.29
N ASN A 690 -4.94 -20.56 -19.20
CA ASN A 690 -3.90 -21.18 -20.01
C ASN A 690 -3.86 -22.68 -19.78
N ILE A 691 -3.85 -23.15 -18.52
CA ILE A 691 -3.82 -24.58 -18.23
C ILE A 691 -5.04 -25.30 -18.80
N VAL A 692 -6.24 -24.78 -18.53
CA VAL A 692 -7.51 -25.36 -18.98
C VAL A 692 -7.58 -25.45 -20.52
N PHE A 693 -7.16 -24.40 -21.24
CA PHE A 693 -7.28 -24.35 -22.69
C PHE A 693 -6.09 -24.92 -23.47
N THR A 694 -4.90 -25.05 -22.89
CA THR A 694 -3.70 -25.48 -23.63
C THR A 694 -3.24 -26.90 -23.31
N CYS A 695 -3.47 -27.40 -22.09
CA CYS A 695 -3.01 -28.73 -21.69
C CYS A 695 -3.80 -29.82 -22.43
N LYS A 696 -3.08 -30.71 -23.13
CA LYS A 696 -3.70 -31.78 -23.93
C LYS A 696 -4.35 -32.83 -23.02
N GLU A 697 -3.76 -33.05 -21.86
CA GLU A 697 -4.18 -34.01 -20.84
C GLU A 697 -5.57 -33.68 -20.28
N LEU A 698 -5.95 -32.39 -20.27
CA LEU A 698 -7.27 -31.97 -19.82
C LEU A 698 -8.33 -32.07 -20.91
N LYS A 699 -7.97 -32.08 -22.20
CA LYS A 699 -8.91 -32.09 -23.34
C LYS A 699 -9.48 -33.48 -23.66
N VAL A 700 -9.24 -34.46 -22.80
CA VAL A 700 -9.74 -35.83 -22.93
C VAL A 700 -11.06 -35.95 -22.16
N SER A 701 -12.02 -36.71 -22.70
CA SER A 701 -13.24 -37.08 -21.97
C SER A 701 -13.02 -38.34 -21.16
N SER A 702 -13.52 -38.37 -19.92
CA SER A 702 -13.40 -39.57 -19.09
C SER A 702 -14.26 -40.72 -19.62
N THR A 703 -13.89 -41.96 -19.28
CA THR A 703 -14.63 -43.16 -19.69
C THR A 703 -16.11 -43.09 -19.32
N THR A 704 -16.96 -43.56 -20.24
CA THR A 704 -18.40 -43.63 -20.03
C THR A 704 -18.73 -44.66 -18.95
N ARG A 705 -19.61 -44.28 -18.03
CA ARG A 705 -20.14 -45.13 -16.96
C ARG A 705 -21.63 -45.29 -17.12
N ALA A 706 -22.14 -46.51 -17.09
CA ALA A 706 -23.57 -46.77 -17.06
C ALA A 706 -24.15 -46.27 -15.71
N ILE A 707 -25.27 -45.56 -15.78
CA ILE A 707 -25.98 -45.06 -14.61
C ILE A 707 -26.82 -46.21 -14.03
N LEU A 708 -26.56 -46.56 -12.77
CA LEU A 708 -27.41 -47.47 -12.00
C LEU A 708 -28.83 -46.90 -11.92
N SER A 709 -29.77 -47.55 -12.61
CA SER A 709 -31.19 -47.29 -12.43
C SER A 709 -31.74 -48.21 -11.34
N LEU A 710 -32.69 -47.72 -10.53
CA LEU A 710 -33.37 -48.54 -9.52
C LEU A 710 -34.00 -49.80 -10.15
N LYS A 711 -34.40 -49.71 -11.42
CA LYS A 711 -34.95 -50.81 -12.21
C LYS A 711 -33.89 -51.89 -12.51
N THR A 712 -32.65 -51.49 -12.77
CA THR A 712 -31.52 -52.40 -13.02
C THR A 712 -31.03 -53.09 -11.75
N MET A 713 -31.10 -52.42 -10.59
CA MET A 713 -30.80 -53.08 -9.29
C MET A 713 -31.87 -54.08 -8.84
N LEU A 714 -33.12 -53.88 -9.27
CA LEU A 714 -34.23 -54.75 -8.94
C LEU A 714 -34.35 -55.97 -9.89
N GLU A 715 -33.85 -55.86 -11.12
CA GLU A 715 -33.93 -56.91 -12.14
C GLU A 715 -32.70 -57.84 -12.18
N ASP A 716 -31.55 -57.45 -11.62
CA ASP A 716 -30.27 -58.16 -11.81
C ASP A 716 -29.44 -58.30 -10.50
N VAL A 717 -30.06 -58.87 -9.45
CA VAL A 717 -29.49 -58.99 -8.09
C VAL A 717 -28.23 -59.90 -8.05
N ASP A 718 -28.09 -60.84 -8.98
CA ASP A 718 -27.03 -61.86 -8.97
C ASP A 718 -25.74 -61.46 -9.73
N ASN A 719 -25.73 -60.32 -10.45
CA ASN A 719 -24.62 -59.91 -11.33
C ASN A 719 -24.01 -58.54 -11.02
N ILE A 720 -24.27 -57.97 -9.84
CA ILE A 720 -23.63 -56.71 -9.43
C ILE A 720 -22.15 -56.99 -9.12
N SER A 721 -21.26 -56.76 -10.09
CA SER A 721 -19.81 -56.92 -9.88
C SER A 721 -19.34 -56.04 -8.71
N GLN A 722 -18.44 -56.57 -7.87
CA GLN A 722 -17.82 -55.81 -6.76
C GLN A 722 -17.10 -54.54 -7.23
N ASP A 723 -16.72 -54.46 -8.51
CA ASP A 723 -16.12 -53.28 -9.14
C ASP A 723 -17.06 -52.05 -9.19
N HIS A 724 -18.38 -52.24 -9.02
CA HIS A 724 -19.34 -51.12 -9.07
C HIS A 724 -19.27 -50.18 -7.86
N TYR A 725 -18.72 -50.66 -6.73
CA TYR A 725 -18.55 -49.90 -5.49
C TYR A 725 -17.11 -49.44 -5.24
N MET A 726 -16.17 -49.81 -6.10
CA MET A 726 -14.83 -49.24 -6.04
C MET A 726 -14.86 -47.84 -6.63
N SER A 727 -14.31 -46.86 -5.90
CA SER A 727 -13.97 -45.55 -6.45
C SER A 727 -12.83 -45.73 -7.44
N ASN A 728 -13.13 -46.23 -8.65
CA ASN A 728 -12.15 -46.32 -9.71
C ASN A 728 -11.86 -44.90 -10.17
N TRP A 729 -10.72 -44.37 -9.71
CA TRP A 729 -10.13 -43.11 -10.14
C TRP A 729 -9.45 -43.23 -11.51
N ASP A 730 -9.50 -44.40 -12.17
CA ASP A 730 -8.99 -44.59 -13.52
C ASP A 730 -9.96 -43.97 -14.55
N PHE A 731 -9.55 -42.85 -15.14
CA PHE A 731 -10.31 -42.14 -16.18
C PHE A 731 -10.06 -42.68 -17.59
N ASP A 732 -9.06 -43.56 -17.76
CA ASP A 732 -8.59 -44.10 -19.03
C ASP A 732 -9.22 -45.48 -19.33
N PRO A 733 -9.49 -45.83 -20.60
CA PRO A 733 -10.01 -47.15 -20.96
C PRO A 733 -9.00 -48.27 -20.65
N ALA A 734 -9.51 -49.43 -20.23
CA ALA A 734 -8.76 -50.54 -19.63
C ALA A 734 -7.69 -51.25 -20.52
N SER A 735 -7.28 -50.70 -21.67
CA SER A 735 -6.50 -51.43 -22.68
C SER A 735 -5.04 -51.01 -22.89
N ASP A 736 -4.52 -49.95 -22.25
CA ASP A 736 -3.11 -49.53 -22.41
C ASP A 736 -2.37 -49.48 -21.06
N SER A 737 -1.99 -50.65 -20.52
CA SER A 737 -1.13 -50.78 -19.34
C SER A 737 0.35 -50.41 -19.59
N SER A 738 0.67 -49.90 -20.78
CA SER A 738 2.02 -49.55 -21.21
C SER A 738 2.38 -48.05 -21.10
N LYS A 739 1.44 -47.19 -20.67
CA LYS A 739 1.70 -45.76 -20.49
C LYS A 739 2.23 -45.46 -19.09
N SER A 740 3.33 -44.72 -19.03
CA SER A 740 3.91 -44.21 -17.76
C SER A 740 3.10 -43.06 -17.13
N PHE A 741 2.07 -42.55 -17.81
CA PHE A 741 1.22 -41.45 -17.36
C PHE A 741 -0.25 -41.83 -17.53
N LYS A 742 -1.03 -41.69 -16.46
CA LYS A 742 -2.48 -41.84 -16.43
C LYS A 742 -3.15 -40.49 -16.26
N THR A 743 -4.33 -40.30 -16.85
CA THR A 743 -5.12 -39.05 -16.67
C THR A 743 -5.45 -38.80 -15.19
N SER A 744 -5.52 -39.86 -14.37
CA SER A 744 -5.73 -39.80 -12.93
C SER A 744 -4.58 -39.16 -12.15
N ASP A 745 -3.34 -39.23 -12.66
CA ASP A 745 -2.15 -38.63 -12.04
C ASP A 745 -2.26 -37.09 -11.94
N ILE A 746 -3.18 -36.47 -12.69
CA ILE A 746 -3.49 -35.02 -12.59
C ILE A 746 -4.02 -34.67 -11.20
N PHE A 747 -4.82 -35.56 -10.60
CA PHE A 747 -5.55 -35.32 -9.36
C PHE A 747 -4.87 -35.95 -8.13
N GLU A 748 -3.79 -36.68 -8.34
CA GLU A 748 -3.01 -37.32 -7.29
C GLU A 748 -2.18 -36.33 -6.46
N ASN A 749 -1.67 -36.79 -5.32
CA ASN A 749 -0.76 -35.99 -4.50
C ASN A 749 0.53 -35.70 -5.27
N TYR A 750 0.92 -34.42 -5.39
CA TYR A 750 2.14 -34.03 -6.09
C TYR A 750 3.41 -34.74 -5.57
N VAL A 751 3.53 -34.98 -4.25
CA VAL A 751 4.67 -35.70 -3.66
C VAL A 751 4.69 -37.17 -4.10
N HIS A 752 3.53 -37.77 -4.30
CA HIS A 752 3.41 -39.12 -4.85
C HIS A 752 3.89 -39.13 -6.31
N ASN A 753 3.40 -38.22 -7.14
CA ASN A 753 3.85 -38.08 -8.53
C ASN A 753 5.35 -37.83 -8.64
N LEU A 754 5.91 -37.05 -7.70
CA LEU A 754 7.35 -36.79 -7.65
C LEU A 754 8.17 -38.06 -7.40
N ARG A 755 7.66 -39.00 -6.60
CA ARG A 755 8.31 -40.29 -6.28
C ARG A 755 8.19 -41.29 -7.43
N GLU A 756 7.01 -41.37 -8.04
CA GLU A 756 6.71 -42.31 -9.13
C GLU A 756 7.21 -41.85 -10.51
N GLY A 757 7.62 -40.59 -10.65
CA GLY A 757 8.07 -40.06 -11.94
C GLY A 757 6.92 -39.70 -12.89
N THR A 758 5.71 -39.47 -12.35
CA THR A 758 4.48 -39.13 -13.09
C THR A 758 4.14 -37.63 -13.01
N GLN A 759 5.15 -36.78 -12.77
CA GLN A 759 4.96 -35.34 -12.62
C GLN A 759 4.38 -34.73 -13.89
N ASN A 760 3.33 -33.93 -13.75
CA ASN A 760 2.63 -33.32 -14.88
C ASN A 760 2.30 -31.85 -14.61
N LEU A 761 2.08 -31.09 -15.69
CA LEU A 761 1.85 -29.65 -15.60
C LEU A 761 0.54 -29.29 -14.85
N PRO A 762 -0.61 -29.92 -15.13
CA PRO A 762 -1.85 -29.61 -14.42
C PRO A 762 -1.72 -29.83 -12.91
N ASN A 763 -1.14 -30.95 -12.47
CA ASN A 763 -0.96 -31.25 -11.05
C ASN A 763 0.00 -30.27 -10.35
N ALA A 764 1.14 -29.94 -10.98
CA ALA A 764 2.09 -28.97 -10.45
C ALA A 764 1.48 -27.57 -10.32
N TYR A 765 0.74 -27.12 -11.34
CA TYR A 765 0.08 -25.81 -11.31
C TYR A 765 -1.08 -25.78 -10.30
N SER A 766 -1.91 -26.82 -10.22
CA SER A 766 -2.97 -26.91 -9.19
C SER A 766 -2.38 -26.80 -7.78
N THR A 767 -1.27 -27.50 -7.52
CA THR A 767 -0.54 -27.42 -6.24
C THR A 767 -0.01 -26.02 -5.96
N LEU A 768 0.57 -25.34 -6.97
CA LEU A 768 1.01 -23.95 -6.87
C LEU A 768 -0.16 -23.00 -6.57
N LEU A 769 -1.26 -23.12 -7.30
CA LEU A 769 -2.45 -22.28 -7.12
C LEU A 769 -3.06 -22.48 -5.73
N HIS A 770 -3.11 -23.71 -5.22
CA HIS A 770 -3.51 -23.97 -3.84
C HIS A 770 -2.59 -23.29 -2.82
N SER A 771 -1.28 -23.26 -3.05
CA SER A 771 -0.34 -22.52 -2.20
C SER A 771 -0.62 -21.02 -2.22
N ILE A 772 -0.86 -20.43 -3.39
CA ILE A 772 -1.22 -19.01 -3.53
C ILE A 772 -2.53 -18.71 -2.80
N LEU A 773 -3.55 -19.53 -2.99
CA LEU A 773 -4.84 -19.33 -2.35
C LEU A 773 -4.80 -19.65 -0.84
N HIS A 774 -3.86 -20.47 -0.37
CA HIS A 774 -3.67 -20.74 1.05
C HIS A 774 -3.18 -19.50 1.80
N TYR A 775 -2.26 -18.74 1.22
CA TYR A 775 -1.75 -17.49 1.81
C TYR A 775 -2.52 -16.23 1.37
N GLY A 776 -3.42 -16.35 0.39
CA GLY A 776 -4.16 -15.22 -0.16
C GLY A 776 -5.30 -14.70 0.71
N GLY A 777 -5.62 -13.42 0.57
CA GLY A 777 -6.78 -12.77 1.18
C GLY A 777 -8.00 -12.70 0.26
N GLN A 778 -9.04 -11.97 0.68
CA GLN A 778 -10.31 -11.81 -0.07
C GLN A 778 -10.11 -11.41 -1.54
N ARG A 779 -9.15 -10.52 -1.84
CA ARG A 779 -8.89 -10.09 -3.23
C ARG A 779 -8.41 -11.23 -4.14
N ALA A 780 -7.61 -12.17 -3.63
CA ALA A 780 -7.19 -13.34 -4.40
C ALA A 780 -8.40 -14.22 -4.76
N PHE A 781 -9.34 -14.37 -3.83
CA PHE A 781 -10.59 -15.10 -4.08
C PHE A 781 -11.52 -14.35 -5.05
N SER A 782 -11.58 -13.02 -5.00
CA SER A 782 -12.29 -12.22 -6.00
C SER A 782 -11.71 -12.45 -7.41
N MET A 783 -10.38 -12.42 -7.54
CA MET A 783 -9.72 -12.71 -8.82
C MET A 783 -9.97 -14.14 -9.31
N LEU A 784 -10.03 -15.12 -8.40
CA LEU A 784 -10.40 -16.49 -8.73
C LEU A 784 -11.84 -16.58 -9.25
N SER A 785 -12.79 -15.94 -8.55
CA SER A 785 -14.20 -15.85 -8.98
C SER A 785 -14.32 -15.23 -10.37
N GLU A 786 -13.68 -14.09 -10.61
CA GLU A 786 -13.65 -13.42 -11.92
C GLU A 786 -13.07 -14.32 -13.00
N THR A 787 -11.98 -15.05 -12.71
CA THR A 787 -11.34 -15.95 -13.66
C THR A 787 -12.26 -17.11 -14.03
N ILE A 788 -12.95 -17.73 -13.06
CA ILE A 788 -13.91 -18.81 -13.29
C ILE A 788 -15.14 -18.29 -14.07
N LYS A 789 -15.61 -17.08 -13.73
CA LYS A 789 -16.71 -16.42 -14.45
C LYS A 789 -16.33 -16.14 -15.91
N SER A 790 -15.11 -15.68 -16.18
CA SER A 790 -14.62 -15.49 -17.55
C SER A 790 -14.48 -16.82 -18.31
N LEU A 791 -14.07 -17.90 -17.64
CA LEU A 791 -14.10 -19.25 -18.22
C LEU A 791 -15.53 -19.67 -18.58
N ALA A 792 -16.49 -19.44 -17.67
CA ALA A 792 -17.90 -19.74 -17.90
C ALA A 792 -18.51 -18.92 -19.04
N ASN A 793 -18.12 -17.66 -19.19
CA ASN A 793 -18.63 -16.81 -20.26
C ASN A 793 -17.92 -17.03 -21.61
N GLY A 794 -16.82 -17.82 -21.65
CA GLY A 794 -15.97 -17.96 -22.82
C GLY A 794 -15.20 -16.67 -23.18
N THR A 795 -15.03 -15.76 -22.21
CA THR A 795 -14.32 -14.48 -22.36
C THR A 795 -12.93 -14.50 -21.71
N ALA A 796 -12.49 -15.64 -21.20
CA ALA A 796 -11.16 -15.80 -20.64
C ALA A 796 -10.08 -15.60 -21.72
N GLU A 797 -9.12 -14.73 -21.40
CA GLU A 797 -7.97 -14.45 -22.24
C GLU A 797 -6.84 -15.44 -21.92
N ILE A 798 -6.24 -16.02 -22.96
CA ILE A 798 -5.01 -16.79 -22.82
C ILE A 798 -3.87 -15.78 -22.70
N LEU A 799 -3.14 -15.84 -21.59
CA LEU A 799 -1.99 -14.97 -21.38
C LEU A 799 -0.84 -15.41 -22.30
N ASP A 800 -0.27 -14.46 -23.04
CA ASP A 800 0.89 -14.70 -23.90
C ASP A 800 2.15 -14.77 -23.04
N TYR A 801 2.37 -15.94 -22.43
CA TYR A 801 3.64 -16.28 -21.80
C TYR A 801 4.58 -16.76 -22.89
N PRO A 802 5.88 -16.40 -22.87
CA PRO A 802 6.85 -16.90 -23.84
C PRO A 802 6.69 -18.40 -23.95
N ASP A 803 6.42 -18.85 -25.19
CA ASP A 803 5.99 -20.21 -25.50
C ASP A 803 6.95 -21.19 -24.83
N LEU A 804 6.48 -21.78 -23.74
CA LEU A 804 7.25 -22.62 -22.84
C LEU A 804 7.85 -23.83 -23.57
N THR A 805 7.35 -24.15 -24.77
CA THR A 805 7.86 -25.21 -25.63
C THR A 805 8.99 -24.77 -26.58
N LYS A 806 9.08 -23.48 -26.95
CA LYS A 806 10.13 -22.96 -27.86
C LYS A 806 11.46 -22.66 -27.16
N LEU A 807 11.47 -22.54 -25.84
CA LEU A 807 12.69 -22.38 -25.03
C LEU A 807 13.51 -23.70 -24.88
N TYR A 808 12.97 -24.84 -25.32
CA TYR A 808 13.65 -26.15 -25.26
C TYR A 808 14.35 -26.55 -26.56
N THR A 809 14.16 -25.82 -27.65
CA THR A 809 14.60 -26.26 -28.98
C THR A 809 15.44 -25.22 -29.70
N THR A 810 16.60 -24.85 -29.15
CA THR A 810 17.80 -24.59 -29.95
C THR A 810 19.04 -24.66 -29.08
N ASN A 811 19.97 -25.52 -29.49
CA ASN A 811 21.34 -25.56 -28.99
C ASN A 811 21.97 -24.16 -29.09
N ASN A 812 22.54 -23.66 -27.99
CA ASN A 812 23.66 -22.71 -27.92
C ASN A 812 23.80 -21.64 -29.03
N GLU A 813 22.71 -21.01 -29.49
CA GLU A 813 22.81 -19.75 -30.21
C GLU A 813 22.13 -18.65 -29.40
N PRO A 814 22.80 -17.50 -29.21
CA PRO A 814 22.19 -16.36 -28.54
C PRO A 814 20.96 -15.94 -29.35
N PHE A 815 19.82 -15.84 -28.68
CA PHE A 815 18.66 -15.17 -29.23
C PHE A 815 19.04 -13.70 -29.40
N ILE A 816 19.52 -13.34 -30.57
CA ILE A 816 19.56 -11.94 -31.02
C ILE A 816 18.13 -11.69 -31.51
N PRO A 817 17.30 -10.90 -30.80
CA PRO A 817 16.08 -10.41 -31.41
C PRO A 817 16.53 -9.55 -32.58
N ASN A 818 16.26 -10.00 -33.81
CA ASN A 818 16.53 -9.17 -34.97
C ASN A 818 15.76 -7.85 -34.77
N SER A 819 16.53 -6.77 -34.85
CA SER A 819 16.06 -5.41 -34.92
C SER A 819 14.95 -5.28 -35.96
N ASP A 820 13.91 -4.57 -35.53
CA ASP A 820 12.82 -4.02 -36.32
C ASP A 820 11.72 -5.01 -36.76
N SER A 821 10.52 -4.74 -36.22
CA SER A 821 9.18 -5.20 -36.61
C SER A 821 8.73 -6.62 -36.19
N ASP A 822 7.67 -6.64 -35.36
CA ASP A 822 6.57 -7.63 -35.34
C ASP A 822 6.41 -8.66 -34.20
N ILE A 823 7.09 -8.56 -33.05
CA ILE A 823 6.75 -9.43 -31.88
C ILE A 823 6.34 -8.66 -30.60
N PHE A 824 6.64 -7.37 -30.46
CA PHE A 824 6.25 -6.58 -29.28
C PHE A 824 5.54 -5.28 -29.66
N SER A 825 4.35 -5.42 -30.25
CA SER A 825 3.36 -4.32 -30.30
C SER A 825 2.10 -4.82 -29.61
N PRO A 826 1.67 -4.22 -28.47
CA PRO A 826 0.32 -4.47 -28.00
C PRO A 826 -0.62 -3.93 -29.09
N ARG A 827 -1.38 -4.81 -29.74
CA ARG A 827 -2.41 -4.38 -30.70
C ARG A 827 -3.43 -3.52 -29.94
N THR A 828 -3.26 -2.21 -29.98
CA THR A 828 -4.27 -1.21 -29.68
C THR A 828 -5.42 -1.42 -30.67
N ARG A 829 -6.40 -2.24 -30.31
CA ARG A 829 -7.65 -2.34 -31.09
C ARG A 829 -8.57 -1.18 -30.70
N CYS A 830 -8.31 -0.01 -31.27
CA CYS A 830 -9.32 1.04 -31.45
C CYS A 830 -9.76 1.06 -32.92
N SER A 831 -11.02 0.70 -33.14
CA SER A 831 -11.87 1.07 -34.29
C SER A 831 -11.25 1.07 -35.70
N SER A 832 -11.45 -0.03 -36.43
CA SER A 832 -11.92 0.05 -37.82
C SER A 832 -12.67 -1.24 -38.18
N ILE A 833 -13.91 -1.06 -38.64
CA ILE A 833 -14.74 -2.10 -39.22
C ILE A 833 -14.10 -2.45 -40.56
N ASN A 834 -13.57 -3.66 -40.69
CA ASN A 834 -13.45 -4.35 -41.96
C ASN A 834 -13.64 -5.85 -41.71
N THR A 835 -14.61 -6.39 -42.43
CA THR A 835 -15.04 -7.77 -42.49
C THR A 835 -13.90 -8.67 -42.98
N ASP A 836 -13.92 -9.93 -42.54
CA ASP A 836 -13.00 -11.03 -42.87
C ASP A 836 -11.81 -11.21 -41.91
N ALA A 837 -12.12 -11.47 -40.63
CA ALA A 837 -11.22 -12.13 -39.69
C ALA A 837 -11.72 -13.56 -39.42
N PRO A 838 -10.85 -14.59 -39.41
CA PRO A 838 -11.26 -15.96 -39.09
C PRO A 838 -11.68 -16.06 -37.62
N ASP A 839 -12.67 -16.92 -37.34
CA ASP A 839 -13.39 -17.16 -36.08
C ASP A 839 -12.50 -17.56 -34.86
N PHE A 840 -11.58 -16.70 -34.40
CA PHE A 840 -10.77 -16.93 -33.20
C PHE A 840 -11.59 -16.96 -31.88
N LEU A 841 -12.83 -16.47 -31.89
CA LEU A 841 -13.72 -16.46 -30.71
C LEU A 841 -14.39 -17.82 -30.44
N THR A 842 -14.29 -18.79 -31.36
CA THR A 842 -14.94 -20.11 -31.20
C THR A 842 -14.11 -21.12 -30.40
N HIS A 843 -12.84 -20.82 -30.10
CA HIS A 843 -11.89 -21.77 -29.51
C HIS A 843 -11.68 -21.64 -27.97
N ASN A 844 -12.27 -20.64 -27.31
CA ASN A 844 -12.11 -20.42 -25.86
C ASN A 844 -13.32 -20.94 -25.05
N LYS A 845 -13.73 -22.18 -25.29
CA LYS A 845 -14.77 -22.86 -24.49
C LYS A 845 -14.20 -24.14 -23.90
N ILE A 846 -14.72 -24.55 -22.74
CA ILE A 846 -14.42 -25.87 -22.20
C ILE A 846 -15.19 -26.94 -23.00
N HIS A 847 -14.57 -28.09 -23.20
CA HIS A 847 -15.06 -29.15 -24.09
C HIS A 847 -15.08 -30.54 -23.44
N SER A 848 -14.38 -30.73 -22.32
CA SER A 848 -14.34 -32.01 -21.60
C SER A 848 -14.85 -31.90 -20.16
N ASP A 849 -15.32 -33.03 -19.64
CA ASP A 849 -15.64 -33.24 -18.23
C ASP A 849 -14.38 -33.22 -17.33
N ILE A 850 -13.21 -33.63 -17.84
CA ILE A 850 -11.93 -33.52 -17.13
C ILE A 850 -11.54 -32.04 -16.90
N GLN A 851 -11.77 -31.15 -17.86
CA GLN A 851 -11.57 -29.70 -17.66
C GLN A 851 -12.46 -29.17 -16.54
N LEU A 852 -13.74 -29.55 -16.52
CA LEU A 852 -14.67 -29.15 -15.47
C LEU A 852 -14.26 -29.71 -14.10
N LEU A 853 -13.91 -31.00 -14.03
CA LEU A 853 -13.41 -31.63 -12.81
C LEU A 853 -12.13 -30.94 -12.31
N TYR A 854 -11.23 -30.57 -13.20
CA TYR A 854 -10.01 -29.83 -12.86
C TYR A 854 -10.31 -28.48 -12.20
N ILE A 855 -11.24 -27.71 -12.75
CA ILE A 855 -11.68 -26.44 -12.16
C ILE A 855 -12.31 -26.68 -10.77
N CYS A 856 -13.19 -27.67 -10.64
CA CYS A 856 -13.78 -28.06 -9.35
C CYS A 856 -12.71 -28.47 -8.32
N SER A 857 -11.74 -29.29 -8.73
CA SER A 857 -10.64 -29.76 -7.88
C SER A 857 -9.74 -28.63 -7.37
N THR A 858 -9.58 -27.58 -8.16
CA THR A 858 -8.81 -26.37 -7.81
C THR A 858 -9.51 -25.55 -6.71
N ILE A 859 -10.83 -25.62 -6.64
CA ILE A 859 -11.66 -24.82 -5.73
C ILE A 859 -11.97 -25.60 -4.45
N ALA A 860 -12.12 -26.92 -4.53
CA ALA A 860 -12.53 -27.76 -3.42
C ALA A 860 -11.73 -27.52 -2.12
N PRO A 861 -10.38 -27.42 -2.14
CA PRO A 861 -9.60 -27.20 -0.93
C PRO A 861 -9.78 -25.83 -0.27
N VAL A 862 -10.33 -24.85 -0.99
CA VAL A 862 -10.48 -23.46 -0.49
C VAL A 862 -11.91 -23.09 -0.13
N LEU A 863 -12.89 -23.99 -0.35
CA LEU A 863 -14.31 -23.75 -0.03
C LEU A 863 -14.53 -23.34 1.42
N TYR A 864 -13.79 -23.92 2.37
CA TYR A 864 -13.90 -23.57 3.80
C TYR A 864 -13.52 -22.11 4.09
N ARG A 865 -12.63 -21.51 3.29
CA ARG A 865 -12.26 -20.09 3.41
C ARG A 865 -13.28 -19.18 2.75
N LEU A 866 -13.97 -19.67 1.72
CA LEU A 866 -15.04 -18.93 1.05
C LEU A 866 -16.32 -18.84 1.90
N GLU A 867 -16.46 -19.69 2.91
CA GLU A 867 -17.59 -19.65 3.87
C GLU A 867 -17.68 -18.31 4.61
N SER A 868 -16.55 -17.64 4.87
CA SER A 868 -16.53 -16.30 5.47
C SER A 868 -16.91 -15.19 4.49
N ILE A 869 -17.00 -15.48 3.18
CA ILE A 869 -17.24 -14.50 2.09
C ILE A 869 -18.36 -14.99 1.16
N PRO A 870 -19.64 -14.92 1.60
CA PRO A 870 -20.76 -15.58 0.91
C PRO A 870 -21.01 -15.08 -0.51
N ASN A 871 -20.74 -13.80 -0.80
CA ASN A 871 -20.93 -13.24 -2.15
C ASN A 871 -20.01 -13.92 -3.17
N ILE A 872 -18.72 -14.07 -2.83
CA ILE A 872 -17.73 -14.70 -3.71
C ILE A 872 -18.04 -16.20 -3.85
N PHE A 873 -18.41 -16.86 -2.76
CA PHE A 873 -18.86 -18.25 -2.81
C PHE A 873 -20.02 -18.44 -3.80
N SER A 874 -21.03 -17.57 -3.71
CA SER A 874 -22.22 -17.61 -4.58
C SER A 874 -21.86 -17.46 -6.06
N GLU A 875 -21.02 -16.47 -6.39
CA GLU A 875 -20.56 -16.23 -7.77
C GLU A 875 -19.77 -17.43 -8.34
N ILE A 876 -18.92 -18.05 -7.52
CA ILE A 876 -18.15 -19.24 -7.93
C ILE A 876 -19.10 -20.41 -8.22
N ILE A 877 -20.05 -20.71 -7.32
CA ILE A 877 -21.00 -21.81 -7.50
C ILE A 877 -21.87 -21.59 -8.73
N GLU A 878 -22.38 -20.38 -8.96
CA GLU A 878 -23.17 -20.02 -10.14
C GLU A 878 -22.36 -20.18 -11.44
N SER A 879 -21.11 -19.74 -11.44
CA SER A 879 -20.20 -19.87 -12.59
C SER A 879 -19.87 -21.34 -12.89
N LEU A 880 -19.61 -22.15 -11.85
CA LEU A 880 -19.39 -23.60 -12.01
C LEU A 880 -20.64 -24.30 -12.54
N PHE A 881 -21.83 -23.93 -12.06
CA PHE A 881 -23.08 -24.51 -12.52
C PHE A 881 -23.39 -24.13 -13.99
N THR A 882 -22.96 -22.94 -14.41
CA THR A 882 -22.98 -22.54 -15.83
C THR A 882 -22.06 -23.41 -16.68
N LEU A 883 -20.86 -23.73 -16.20
CA LEU A 883 -19.94 -24.66 -16.88
C LEU A 883 -20.51 -26.08 -16.97
N VAL A 884 -21.22 -26.56 -15.94
CA VAL A 884 -21.97 -27.83 -15.98
C VAL A 884 -22.95 -27.83 -17.14
N LEU A 885 -23.73 -26.76 -17.33
CA LEU A 885 -24.67 -26.64 -18.44
C LEU A 885 -23.97 -26.72 -19.80
N GLN A 886 -22.82 -26.06 -19.95
CA GLN A 886 -22.06 -26.08 -21.19
C GLN A 886 -21.53 -27.47 -21.53
N ILE A 887 -20.91 -28.15 -20.58
CA ILE A 887 -20.38 -29.51 -20.77
C ILE A 887 -21.50 -30.52 -21.02
N SER A 888 -22.60 -30.42 -20.27
CA SER A 888 -23.77 -31.30 -20.44
C SER A 888 -24.37 -31.23 -21.84
N ASN A 889 -24.33 -30.05 -22.47
CA ASN A 889 -24.83 -29.85 -23.84
C ASN A 889 -23.82 -30.24 -24.93
N THR A 890 -22.55 -30.36 -24.57
CA THR A 890 -21.43 -30.63 -25.49
C THR A 890 -21.10 -32.12 -25.54
N LEU A 891 -21.12 -32.82 -24.40
CA LEU A 891 -20.77 -34.24 -24.31
C LEU A 891 -21.94 -35.15 -24.74
N PRO A 892 -21.76 -35.99 -25.79
CA PRO A 892 -22.82 -36.89 -26.26
C PRO A 892 -23.41 -37.81 -25.17
N PRO A 893 -22.62 -38.43 -24.26
CA PRO A 893 -23.15 -39.31 -23.21
C PRO A 893 -24.12 -38.62 -22.25
N LEU A 894 -23.98 -37.30 -22.04
CA LEU A 894 -24.82 -36.52 -21.14
C LEU A 894 -26.06 -35.94 -21.84
N LYS A 895 -26.00 -35.82 -23.16
CA LYS A 895 -27.05 -35.22 -24.01
C LYS A 895 -28.10 -36.23 -24.48
N GLN A 896 -27.70 -37.47 -24.69
CA GLN A 896 -28.59 -38.55 -25.16
C GLN A 896 -29.50 -39.06 -24.03
N GLN A 897 -30.65 -39.67 -24.37
CA GLN A 897 -31.59 -40.25 -23.39
C GLN A 897 -31.12 -41.59 -22.80
N GLU A 898 -29.95 -42.09 -23.20
CA GLU A 898 -29.38 -43.31 -22.63
C GLU A 898 -28.90 -43.08 -21.18
N ASN A 899 -29.07 -44.07 -20.30
CA ASN A 899 -28.63 -44.02 -18.90
C ASN A 899 -27.10 -44.13 -18.80
N SER A 900 -26.38 -43.19 -19.38
CA SER A 900 -24.92 -43.11 -19.35
C SER A 900 -24.46 -41.76 -18.84
N SER A 901 -23.35 -41.76 -18.11
CA SER A 901 -22.62 -40.58 -17.65
C SER A 901 -21.14 -40.81 -17.89
N THR A 902 -20.28 -39.94 -17.39
CA THR A 902 -18.83 -40.13 -17.40
C THR A 902 -18.30 -40.12 -15.97
N ILE A 903 -17.19 -40.82 -15.70
CA ILE A 903 -16.65 -40.94 -14.34
C ILE A 903 -16.36 -39.56 -13.73
N ALA A 904 -15.69 -38.69 -14.48
CA ALA A 904 -15.33 -37.36 -14.01
C ALA A 904 -16.56 -36.48 -13.74
N PHE A 905 -17.63 -36.60 -14.53
CA PHE A 905 -18.85 -35.83 -14.33
C PHE A 905 -19.59 -36.25 -13.05
N GLU A 906 -19.62 -37.54 -12.72
CA GLU A 906 -20.23 -38.00 -11.46
C GLU A 906 -19.47 -37.44 -10.23
N ILE A 907 -18.14 -37.34 -10.29
CA ILE A 907 -17.35 -36.68 -9.22
C ILE A 907 -17.70 -35.19 -9.12
N VAL A 908 -17.96 -34.51 -10.25
CA VAL A 908 -18.44 -33.13 -10.25
C VAL A 908 -19.80 -33.01 -9.56
N VAL A 909 -20.73 -33.96 -9.80
CA VAL A 909 -22.02 -34.00 -9.10
C VAL A 909 -21.80 -34.14 -7.59
N ASP A 910 -20.94 -35.06 -7.16
CA ASP A 910 -20.60 -35.27 -5.74
C ASP A 910 -20.02 -34.01 -5.10
N PHE A 911 -19.17 -33.27 -5.82
CA PHE A 911 -18.63 -31.99 -5.37
C PHE A 911 -19.74 -30.97 -5.02
N PHE A 912 -20.79 -30.86 -5.83
CA PHE A 912 -21.89 -29.92 -5.53
C PHE A 912 -22.71 -30.37 -4.33
N TYR A 913 -23.00 -31.66 -4.19
CA TYR A 913 -23.69 -32.19 -3.01
C TYR A 913 -22.85 -32.06 -1.73
N PHE A 914 -21.55 -32.29 -1.82
CA PHE A 914 -20.61 -32.00 -0.74
C PHE A 914 -20.65 -30.51 -0.36
N SER A 915 -20.56 -29.62 -1.34
CA SER A 915 -20.60 -28.17 -1.14
C SER A 915 -21.90 -27.72 -0.46
N LYS A 916 -23.05 -28.27 -0.89
CA LYS A 916 -24.36 -28.03 -0.26
C LYS A 916 -24.37 -28.51 1.18
N SER A 917 -24.02 -29.78 1.41
CA SER A 917 -24.12 -30.39 2.74
C SER A 917 -23.19 -29.77 3.78
N LYS A 918 -21.99 -29.32 3.38
CA LYS A 918 -20.98 -28.79 4.31
C LYS A 918 -21.03 -27.29 4.51
N PHE A 919 -21.34 -26.51 3.46
CA PHE A 919 -21.21 -25.05 3.52
C PHE A 919 -22.55 -24.30 3.37
N SER A 920 -23.68 -24.98 3.12
CA SER A 920 -24.95 -24.31 2.80
C SER A 920 -25.99 -24.20 3.91
N MET A 921 -25.67 -24.48 5.18
CA MET A 921 -26.70 -24.51 6.21
C MET A 921 -27.34 -23.14 6.56
N SER A 922 -26.91 -22.00 5.99
CA SER A 922 -27.69 -20.75 6.12
C SER A 922 -27.43 -19.58 5.14
N LYS A 923 -26.66 -19.71 4.03
CA LYS A 923 -26.13 -18.52 3.31
C LYS A 923 -26.18 -18.48 1.77
N PHE A 924 -26.48 -19.59 1.07
CA PHE A 924 -26.64 -19.60 -0.39
C PHE A 924 -27.98 -20.23 -0.78
N GLU A 925 -28.78 -19.50 -1.55
CA GLU A 925 -30.05 -20.00 -2.05
C GLU A 925 -29.83 -20.85 -3.29
N TRP A 926 -29.69 -22.17 -3.15
CA TRP A 926 -29.53 -23.09 -4.30
C TRP A 926 -30.64 -22.99 -5.34
N LYS A 927 -31.83 -22.54 -4.91
CA LYS A 927 -32.96 -22.24 -5.80
C LYS A 927 -32.65 -21.11 -6.79
N SER A 928 -31.72 -20.21 -6.48
CA SER A 928 -31.26 -19.17 -7.43
C SER A 928 -30.70 -19.77 -8.72
N LEU A 929 -30.23 -21.02 -8.71
CA LEU A 929 -29.73 -21.73 -9.89
C LEU A 929 -30.85 -22.31 -10.79
N GLU A 930 -32.12 -22.12 -10.44
CA GLU A 930 -33.27 -22.67 -11.18
C GLU A 930 -33.26 -22.28 -12.67
N TYR A 931 -32.87 -21.04 -12.98
CA TYR A 931 -32.83 -20.54 -14.37
C TYR A 931 -31.80 -21.28 -15.24
N ILE A 932 -30.68 -21.75 -14.65
CA ILE A 932 -29.67 -22.59 -15.31
C ILE A 932 -30.17 -24.04 -15.35
N PHE A 933 -30.73 -24.52 -14.23
CA PHE A 933 -31.22 -25.88 -14.08
C PHE A 933 -32.24 -26.27 -15.16
N ILE A 934 -33.18 -25.37 -15.48
CA ILE A 934 -34.22 -25.61 -16.49
C ILE A 934 -33.63 -25.83 -17.90
N GLN A 935 -32.40 -25.38 -18.15
CA GLN A 935 -31.73 -25.53 -19.45
C GLN A 935 -30.93 -26.83 -19.56
N LEU A 936 -30.73 -27.57 -18.46
CA LEU A 936 -29.95 -28.81 -18.47
C LEU A 936 -30.66 -29.95 -19.24
N PRO A 937 -29.91 -30.89 -19.84
CA PRO A 937 -30.46 -32.14 -20.35
C PRO A 937 -31.19 -32.93 -19.26
N ILE A 938 -32.20 -33.72 -19.62
CA ILE A 938 -33.08 -34.43 -18.68
C ILE A 938 -32.28 -35.34 -17.73
N ASN A 939 -31.28 -36.06 -18.25
CA ASN A 939 -30.45 -36.98 -17.47
C ASN A 939 -29.64 -36.23 -16.39
N VAL A 940 -29.11 -35.06 -16.73
CA VAL A 940 -28.36 -34.20 -15.80
C VAL A 940 -29.31 -33.50 -14.82
N LYS A 941 -30.50 -33.05 -15.26
CA LYS A 941 -31.53 -32.48 -14.39
C LYS A 941 -31.90 -33.41 -13.24
N ASN A 942 -32.06 -34.70 -13.52
CA ASN A 942 -32.41 -35.67 -12.49
C ASN A 942 -31.33 -35.77 -11.39
N ARG A 943 -30.05 -35.56 -11.73
CA ARG A 943 -28.94 -35.54 -10.76
C ARG A 943 -28.99 -34.32 -9.84
N PHE A 944 -29.33 -33.15 -10.38
CA PHE A 944 -29.32 -31.89 -9.64
C PHE A 944 -30.67 -31.50 -9.03
N ARG A 945 -31.74 -32.27 -9.27
CA ARG A 945 -33.09 -31.94 -8.78
C ARG A 945 -33.16 -31.74 -7.27
N ASN A 946 -32.58 -32.65 -6.49
CA ASN A 946 -32.54 -32.55 -5.03
C ASN A 946 -31.52 -31.51 -4.54
N LEU A 947 -30.55 -31.13 -5.38
CA LEU A 947 -29.64 -30.03 -5.08
C LEU A 947 -30.39 -28.68 -5.15
N VAL A 948 -31.24 -28.46 -6.15
CA VAL A 948 -31.92 -27.18 -6.38
C VAL A 948 -33.23 -27.05 -5.58
N TYR A 949 -34.02 -28.12 -5.48
CA TYR A 949 -35.37 -28.08 -4.87
C TYR A 949 -35.52 -28.86 -3.56
N GLY A 950 -34.54 -29.69 -3.19
CA GLY A 950 -34.51 -30.39 -1.91
C GLY A 950 -33.91 -29.50 -0.83
#